data_AF-A0A7K7K966-F1
#
_entry.id   AF-A0A7K7K966-F1
#
_cell.length_a   1.000
_cell.length_b   1.000
_cell.length_c   1.000
_cell.angle_alpha   90.00
_cell.angle_beta   90.00
_cell.angle_gamma   90.00
#
_symmetry.space_group_name_H-M   'P 1'
#
loop_
_entity.id
_entity.type
_entity.pdbx_description
1 polymer ?
#
loop_
_entity_poly.entity_id
_entity_poly.type
_entity_poly.pdbx_seq_one_letter_code
_entity_poly.pdbx_strand_id
1 'polypeptide(L)'
;AVSCPGIVDDLRAAGVRCFGPGARAAQLASSSSSSKAFLQRQGLPTARWAAFSTPQEACRFISSTDFPAWVVRARGPVARREVTIAASKEEACRAVQEIMQDRMFGEMVVIEELLQGEELSCSCFTDGVTVASMPPAQPHKRLLDGEQGPSTAGMGAYCPVPQVPEALLEQIRGGILQHIVDSLRQEGAAYVGVLQTGLMLTKEGVKILNFKCQFGDPQCQVILPLLKNDFYEVIQATIDGKLCSCMPAWLENRTAVCVVMASPGYPGDSDKGMEVTGLLQAEELGLQVFHGGTALKEGRLVTRGGRVLSITAVRQDLMEALAEANRGVATIHFQGATFRRDIGHRGLRLLRQPLYVSTAQMFPPALTSGPPLLGLQKGSPMLCVSPAGGRSEGGGFAAFFDLKASGYDDPILVSQTKGLGPKLQVAQVCKRHDTIGQDLVALCVNELLAQGAEPLFFLSHLSCGKLDAEVMETIKEGIAEACRSAGCAFLGEEVTEVAAPCAPGHCDLAGFAVGAVERGQRLPGLQRAREGDALLGLGSPGIHGRGFGVVRSILLTSSLRCSSPAPGSCGDTTLGDVLLTPGKMFSPALLPILRSGHVKGFAPTAEGLLGGISRLLPEHVSAVLDALSWKIPEIFGWLYKEGNLSAEEMAQTLPCGIGAVLVVQKELAQHVLQDIQRQQEAWLIGRVVAACHTAGSHIEVENLAEALQLSSPRQLLDASTAEIQPQPRKRKVKVAVLVSGAGTALPALIGCAREPGSCAQLVLVISNRPGVPELRSAARAGIPTRVIDHKLYGSRSEFDGTIDRVLEEFSVELICLSGFMRVLSSPFLRKWKGKILNASPSLFPLIKDGNAQQEPLESGFKVTGCTVHFVLEEPGAGAAIRREPLPAGPGDTEAALGERLQEAELRAFPLALQLVASGAAWLGAHGRTCWRR
;
A
#
# COMPACT_ATOMS: atom_id res chain seq x y z
N ALA A 1 -22.29 16.30 28.29
CA ALA A 1 -21.10 15.99 29.10
C ALA A 1 -20.03 17.10 29.06
N VAL A 2 -20.38 18.38 28.84
CA VAL A 2 -19.40 19.50 28.89
C VAL A 2 -19.67 20.40 30.12
N SER A 3 -20.00 19.79 31.26
CA SER A 3 -20.43 20.51 32.47
C SER A 3 -19.48 20.40 33.66
N CYS A 4 -18.28 19.82 33.50
CA CYS A 4 -17.30 19.74 34.59
C CYS A 4 -15.93 20.21 34.10
N PRO A 5 -15.67 21.53 34.06
CA PRO A 5 -14.32 22.03 33.80
C PRO A 5 -13.38 21.47 34.88
N GLY A 6 -12.44 20.61 34.48
CA GLY A 6 -11.40 20.10 35.38
C GLY A 6 -11.68 18.77 36.09
N ILE A 7 -12.73 18.00 35.74
CA ILE A 7 -13.00 16.70 36.39
C ILE A 7 -11.78 15.76 36.43
N VAL A 8 -10.96 15.76 35.38
CA VAL A 8 -9.74 14.95 35.33
C VAL A 8 -8.72 15.40 36.37
N ASP A 9 -8.55 16.72 36.52
CA ASP A 9 -7.62 17.31 37.48
C ASP A 9 -8.09 17.05 38.92
N ASP A 10 -9.39 17.24 39.18
CA ASP A 10 -10.00 17.00 40.49
C ASP A 10 -9.89 15.53 40.92
N LEU A 11 -10.21 14.60 40.02
CA LEU A 11 -10.11 13.16 40.30
C LEU A 11 -8.65 12.74 40.50
N ARG A 12 -7.72 13.24 39.69
CA ARG A 12 -6.29 12.96 39.87
C ARG A 12 -5.76 13.50 41.20
N ALA A 13 -6.18 14.70 41.61
CA ALA A 13 -5.84 15.28 42.90
C ALA A 13 -6.39 14.42 44.07
N ALA A 14 -7.53 13.77 43.88
CA ALA A 14 -8.11 12.81 44.82
C ALA A 14 -7.53 11.38 44.72
N GLY A 15 -6.52 11.14 43.86
CA GLY A 15 -5.92 9.81 43.66
C GLY A 15 -6.75 8.84 42.81
N VAL A 16 -7.80 9.34 42.13
CA VAL A 16 -8.66 8.56 41.24
C VAL A 16 -8.19 8.70 39.80
N ARG A 17 -7.94 7.56 39.14
CA ARG A 17 -7.54 7.53 37.72
C ARG A 17 -8.71 8.02 36.85
N CYS A 18 -8.43 8.96 35.95
CA CYS A 18 -9.42 9.50 35.02
C CYS A 18 -8.83 9.61 33.60
N PHE A 19 -9.58 9.08 32.63
CA PHE A 19 -9.24 9.15 31.21
C PHE A 19 -9.83 10.40 30.56
N GLY A 20 -8.97 11.26 30.03
CA GLY A 20 -9.35 12.52 29.42
C GLY A 20 -8.33 13.62 29.71
N PRO A 21 -8.44 14.78 29.02
CA PRO A 21 -7.48 15.86 29.18
C PRO A 21 -7.76 16.66 30.45
N GLY A 22 -6.71 17.22 31.05
CA GLY A 22 -6.85 18.22 32.11
C GLY A 22 -7.51 19.51 31.61
N ALA A 23 -7.98 20.36 32.53
CA ALA A 23 -8.72 21.58 32.23
C ALA A 23 -7.98 22.50 31.25
N ARG A 24 -6.65 22.63 31.42
CA ARG A 24 -5.81 23.48 30.58
C ARG A 24 -5.72 22.97 29.14
N ALA A 25 -5.53 21.66 28.94
CA ALA A 25 -5.48 21.04 27.63
C ALA A 25 -6.87 21.04 26.94
N ALA A 26 -7.95 20.90 27.72
CA ALA A 26 -9.32 20.96 27.23
C ALA A 26 -9.74 22.33 26.68
N GLN A 27 -9.00 23.40 26.99
CA GLN A 27 -9.22 24.74 26.42
C GLN A 27 -9.16 24.76 24.89
N LEU A 28 -8.42 23.80 24.30
CA LEU A 28 -8.35 23.60 22.86
C LEU A 28 -9.72 23.35 22.22
N ALA A 29 -10.65 22.69 22.93
CA ALA A 29 -12.00 22.44 22.46
C ALA A 29 -13.05 23.37 23.07
N SER A 30 -12.84 23.89 24.29
CA SER A 30 -13.86 24.69 24.99
C SER A 30 -13.92 26.16 24.54
N SER A 31 -12.95 26.64 23.77
CA SER A 31 -12.86 28.03 23.33
C SER A 31 -12.36 28.14 21.88
N SER A 32 -13.25 28.55 20.98
CA SER A 32 -12.91 28.75 19.56
C SER A 32 -11.79 29.76 19.36
N SER A 33 -11.77 30.87 20.11
CA SER A 33 -10.71 31.87 20.01
C SER A 33 -9.37 31.33 20.52
N SER A 34 -9.36 30.58 21.62
CA SER A 34 -8.15 29.96 22.15
C SER A 34 -7.59 28.89 21.20
N SER A 35 -8.48 28.09 20.61
CA SER A 35 -8.14 27.10 19.58
C SER A 35 -7.46 27.75 18.38
N LYS A 36 -8.09 28.80 17.82
CA LYS A 36 -7.54 29.49 16.64
C LYS A 36 -6.24 30.23 16.95
N ALA A 37 -6.13 30.85 18.13
CA ALA A 37 -4.88 31.46 18.57
C ALA A 37 -3.77 30.41 18.74
N PHE A 38 -4.07 29.22 19.25
CA PHE A 38 -3.11 28.12 19.32
C PHE A 38 -2.65 27.69 17.92
N LEU A 39 -3.58 27.45 16.99
CA LEU A 39 -3.26 27.09 15.62
C LEU A 39 -2.36 28.13 14.93
N GLN A 40 -2.68 29.42 15.11
CA GLN A 40 -1.90 30.52 14.54
C GLN A 40 -0.50 30.60 15.14
N ARG A 41 -0.34 30.45 16.47
CA ARG A 41 0.98 30.45 17.13
C ARG A 41 1.86 29.30 16.65
N GLN A 42 1.27 28.13 16.42
CA GLN A 42 1.99 26.92 16.02
C GLN A 42 2.16 26.78 14.50
N GLY A 43 1.70 27.75 13.71
CA GLY A 43 1.79 27.71 12.24
C GLY A 43 0.95 26.61 11.59
N LEU A 44 -0.09 26.12 12.27
CA LEU A 44 -0.95 25.04 11.77
C LEU A 44 -2.05 25.59 10.85
N PRO A 45 -2.38 24.89 9.75
CA PRO A 45 -3.32 25.39 8.75
C PRO A 45 -4.75 25.45 9.30
N THR A 46 -5.38 26.62 9.22
CA THR A 46 -6.78 26.84 9.60
C THR A 46 -7.42 27.94 8.75
N ALA A 47 -8.74 28.09 8.84
CA ALA A 47 -9.46 29.20 8.21
C ALA A 47 -8.93 30.55 8.70
N ARG A 48 -8.84 31.54 7.80
CA ARG A 48 -8.58 32.92 8.21
C ARG A 48 -9.65 33.37 9.19
N TRP A 49 -9.26 34.05 10.25
CA TRP A 49 -10.18 34.35 11.35
C TRP A 49 -9.80 35.63 12.09
N ALA A 50 -10.78 36.18 12.81
CA ALA A 50 -10.57 37.23 13.81
C ALA A 50 -11.63 37.12 14.92
N ALA A 51 -11.30 37.61 16.11
CA ALA A 51 -12.23 37.67 17.25
C ALA A 51 -12.58 39.11 17.59
N PHE A 52 -13.84 39.34 17.98
CA PHE A 52 -14.38 40.68 18.22
C PHE A 52 -15.21 40.71 19.51
N SER A 53 -15.11 41.83 20.23
CA SER A 53 -15.90 42.10 21.44
C SER A 53 -17.05 43.06 21.20
N THR A 54 -17.13 43.67 20.01
CA THR A 54 -18.23 44.57 19.63
C THR A 54 -18.84 44.16 18.28
N PRO A 55 -20.17 44.23 18.14
CA PRO A 55 -20.84 43.88 16.89
C PRO A 55 -20.46 44.84 15.75
N GLN A 56 -20.15 46.11 16.04
CA GLN A 56 -19.77 47.10 15.03
C GLN A 56 -18.43 46.74 14.36
N GLU A 57 -17.43 46.34 15.14
CA GLU A 57 -16.12 45.93 14.62
C GLU A 57 -16.22 44.62 13.84
N ALA A 58 -16.98 43.65 14.36
CA ALA A 58 -17.27 42.39 13.70
C ALA A 58 -17.94 42.59 12.33
N CYS A 59 -18.98 43.42 12.25
CA CYS A 59 -19.66 43.74 11.00
C CYS A 59 -18.77 44.52 10.02
N ARG A 60 -17.92 45.43 10.54
CA ARG A 60 -16.93 46.13 9.71
C ARG A 60 -15.94 45.14 9.09
N PHE A 61 -15.43 44.19 9.87
CA PHE A 61 -14.54 43.13 9.38
C PHE A 61 -15.20 42.30 8.28
N ILE A 62 -16.42 41.79 8.51
CA ILE A 62 -17.18 41.02 7.50
C ILE A 62 -17.34 41.80 6.19
N SER A 63 -17.54 43.12 6.30
CA SER A 63 -17.76 43.99 5.16
C SER A 63 -16.45 44.30 4.41
N SER A 64 -15.34 44.49 5.13
CA SER A 64 -14.05 44.94 4.58
C SER A 64 -13.11 43.84 4.09
N THR A 65 -13.33 42.57 4.47
CA THR A 65 -12.45 41.47 4.03
C THR A 65 -12.62 41.14 2.55
N ASP A 66 -11.53 40.71 1.94
CA ASP A 66 -11.43 40.19 0.57
C ASP A 66 -11.86 38.72 0.44
N PHE A 67 -12.19 38.07 1.57
CA PHE A 67 -12.62 36.68 1.64
C PHE A 67 -14.00 36.51 2.29
N PRO A 68 -14.69 35.37 2.07
CA PRO A 68 -16.03 35.13 2.58
C PRO A 68 -16.01 34.83 4.09
N ALA A 69 -15.94 35.88 4.91
CA ALA A 69 -15.99 35.84 6.37
C ALA A 69 -17.41 35.54 6.90
N TRP A 70 -17.95 34.37 6.54
CA TRP A 70 -19.38 34.03 6.71
C TRP A 70 -19.64 32.97 7.78
N VAL A 71 -18.62 32.51 8.49
CA VAL A 71 -18.78 31.58 9.60
C VAL A 71 -18.67 32.36 10.91
N VAL A 72 -19.75 32.43 11.68
CA VAL A 72 -19.81 33.14 12.96
C VAL A 72 -19.94 32.11 14.08
N ARG A 73 -18.99 32.12 15.03
CA ARG A 73 -19.00 31.26 16.21
C ARG A 73 -19.15 32.08 17.48
N ALA A 74 -20.06 31.65 18.36
CA ALA A 74 -20.24 32.24 19.68
C ALA A 74 -19.24 31.64 20.69
N ARG A 75 -18.92 32.38 21.76
CA ARG A 75 -18.11 31.87 22.87
C ARG A 75 -19.00 31.20 23.92
N GLY A 76 -19.11 29.88 23.87
CA GLY A 76 -19.56 29.10 25.03
C GLY A 76 -20.33 27.81 24.69
N PRO A 77 -20.24 26.77 25.54
CA PRO A 77 -20.87 25.47 25.30
C PRO A 77 -22.40 25.44 25.47
N VAL A 78 -23.02 26.59 25.82
CA VAL A 78 -24.45 26.71 26.18
C VAL A 78 -25.27 27.39 25.05
N ALA A 79 -24.64 27.82 23.96
CA ALA A 79 -25.36 28.41 22.84
C ALA A 79 -26.19 27.34 22.10
N ARG A 80 -27.50 27.56 21.96
CA ARG A 80 -28.41 26.73 21.13
C ARG A 80 -27.92 26.57 19.68
N ARG A 81 -27.05 27.47 19.22
CA ARG A 81 -26.42 27.48 17.89
C ARG A 81 -24.96 27.92 18.04
N GLU A 82 -24.06 26.96 18.27
CA GLU A 82 -22.62 27.18 18.50
C GLU A 82 -21.90 27.79 17.28
N VAL A 83 -22.41 27.49 16.07
CA VAL A 83 -21.85 27.93 14.79
C VAL A 83 -22.99 28.31 13.85
N THR A 84 -22.92 29.51 13.28
CA THR A 84 -23.81 29.97 12.20
C THR A 84 -23.00 30.13 10.92
N ILE A 85 -23.43 29.45 9.86
CA ILE A 85 -22.86 29.58 8.51
C ILE A 85 -23.85 30.41 7.70
N ALA A 86 -23.45 31.64 7.37
CA ALA A 86 -24.26 32.59 6.60
C ALA A 86 -24.06 32.42 5.08
N ALA A 87 -25.08 32.79 4.30
CA ALA A 87 -25.04 32.81 2.84
C ALA A 87 -24.62 34.17 2.26
N SER A 88 -24.61 35.24 3.07
CA SER A 88 -24.20 36.58 2.64
C SER A 88 -23.55 37.39 3.76
N LYS A 89 -22.93 38.53 3.41
CA LYS A 89 -22.37 39.48 4.38
C LYS A 89 -23.44 40.02 5.33
N GLU A 90 -24.64 40.31 4.81
CA GLU A 90 -25.76 40.83 5.58
C GLU A 90 -26.27 39.79 6.58
N GLU A 91 -26.36 38.53 6.18
CA GLU A 91 -26.76 37.43 7.09
C GLU A 91 -25.69 37.17 8.16
N ALA A 92 -24.40 37.23 7.82
CA ALA A 92 -23.32 37.12 8.80
C ALA A 92 -23.36 38.27 9.82
N CYS A 93 -23.55 39.51 9.37
CA CYS A 93 -23.73 40.67 10.25
C CYS A 93 -24.97 40.54 11.16
N ARG A 94 -26.08 40.02 10.62
CA ARG A 94 -27.28 39.74 11.42
C ARG A 94 -27.02 38.68 12.48
N ALA A 95 -26.35 37.58 12.12
CA ALA A 95 -25.97 36.53 13.06
C ALA A 95 -25.07 37.07 14.19
N VAL A 96 -24.13 37.96 13.88
CA VAL A 96 -23.32 38.65 14.89
C VAL A 96 -24.19 39.47 15.83
N GLN A 97 -25.14 40.25 15.29
CA GLN A 97 -26.06 41.06 16.10
C GLN A 97 -26.93 40.18 17.01
N GLU A 98 -27.51 39.10 16.50
CA GLU A 98 -28.32 38.17 17.26
C GLU A 98 -27.53 37.52 18.40
N ILE A 99 -26.31 37.04 18.11
CA ILE A 99 -25.44 36.39 19.10
C ILE A 99 -25.01 37.37 20.20
N MET A 100 -24.73 38.64 19.87
CA MET A 100 -24.18 39.62 20.83
C MET A 100 -25.24 40.48 21.54
N GLN A 101 -26.45 40.63 20.98
CA GLN A 101 -27.56 41.31 21.66
C GLN A 101 -28.13 40.46 22.79
N ASP A 102 -28.21 39.16 22.56
CA ASP A 102 -28.66 38.21 23.56
C ASP A 102 -27.46 37.86 24.46
N ARG A 103 -27.24 38.70 25.49
CA ARG A 103 -26.11 38.64 26.46
C ARG A 103 -25.90 37.27 27.12
N MET A 104 -26.81 36.33 26.90
CA MET A 104 -26.74 34.92 27.29
C MET A 104 -25.68 34.12 26.51
N PHE A 105 -25.19 34.57 25.34
CA PHE A 105 -24.32 33.76 24.45
C PHE A 105 -22.84 34.17 24.38
N GLY A 106 -22.42 35.19 25.12
CA GLY A 106 -21.02 35.54 25.35
C GLY A 106 -20.60 36.94 24.87
N GLU A 107 -19.53 37.47 25.48
CA GLU A 107 -18.99 38.81 25.21
C GLU A 107 -18.17 38.91 23.91
N MET A 108 -17.77 37.77 23.31
CA MET A 108 -16.93 37.73 22.11
C MET A 108 -17.42 36.74 21.07
N VAL A 109 -17.27 37.12 19.80
CA VAL A 109 -17.55 36.28 18.63
C VAL A 109 -16.28 36.03 17.83
N VAL A 110 -16.17 34.83 17.26
CA VAL A 110 -15.10 34.47 16.30
C VAL A 110 -15.72 34.43 14.91
N ILE A 111 -15.15 35.20 13.98
CA ILE A 111 -15.55 35.20 12.58
C ILE A 111 -14.46 34.50 11.78
N GLU A 112 -14.85 33.55 10.94
CA GLU A 112 -13.94 32.74 10.13
C GLU A 112 -14.34 32.77 8.64
N GLU A 113 -13.34 32.54 7.80
CA GLU A 113 -13.51 32.22 6.40
C GLU A 113 -14.38 30.96 6.20
N LEU A 114 -15.35 31.05 5.29
CA LEU A 114 -16.12 29.91 4.83
C LEU A 114 -15.25 29.03 3.92
N LEU A 115 -14.77 27.92 4.47
CA LEU A 115 -14.03 26.92 3.71
C LEU A 115 -14.98 26.04 2.89
N GLN A 116 -14.55 25.72 1.67
CA GLN A 116 -15.25 24.78 0.78
C GLN A 116 -14.39 23.53 0.59
N GLY A 117 -14.99 22.36 0.78
CA GLY A 117 -14.27 21.10 0.74
C GLY A 117 -15.05 19.93 1.34
N GLU A 118 -14.36 18.82 1.52
CA GLU A 118 -14.90 17.68 2.25
C GLU A 118 -14.54 17.73 3.73
N GLU A 119 -15.54 17.58 4.61
CA GLU A 119 -15.31 17.45 6.04
C GLU A 119 -14.85 16.04 6.40
N LEU A 120 -13.79 15.96 7.21
CA LEU A 120 -13.19 14.72 7.72
C LEU A 120 -13.02 14.84 9.24
N SER A 121 -13.23 13.76 9.99
CA SER A 121 -12.85 13.70 11.40
C SER A 121 -11.72 12.69 11.57
N CYS A 122 -10.57 13.16 12.03
CA CYS A 122 -9.44 12.31 12.42
C CYS A 122 -9.30 12.34 13.94
N SER A 123 -9.29 11.16 14.56
CA SER A 123 -9.20 11.03 16.02
C SER A 123 -7.97 10.22 16.39
N CYS A 124 -7.43 10.44 17.59
CA CYS A 124 -6.33 9.63 18.12
C CYS A 124 -6.48 9.41 19.62
N PHE A 125 -5.94 8.28 20.10
CA PHE A 125 -5.55 8.14 21.49
C PHE A 125 -4.19 8.80 21.68
N THR A 126 -3.99 9.48 22.80
CA THR A 126 -2.69 10.01 23.16
C THR A 126 -2.47 10.01 24.67
N ASP A 127 -1.26 9.66 25.09
CA ASP A 127 -0.81 9.68 26.48
C ASP A 127 -0.02 10.97 26.82
N GLY A 128 -0.11 11.98 25.96
CA GLY A 128 0.64 13.23 26.06
C GLY A 128 1.98 13.22 25.32
N VAL A 129 2.38 12.06 24.76
CA VAL A 129 3.61 11.92 23.97
C VAL A 129 3.35 11.13 22.69
N THR A 130 2.78 9.94 22.84
CA THR A 130 2.47 9.02 21.75
C THR A 130 1.14 9.42 21.12
N VAL A 131 1.05 9.42 19.78
CA VAL A 131 -0.21 9.55 19.05
C VAL A 131 -0.54 8.24 18.34
N ALA A 132 -1.64 7.61 18.77
CA ALA A 132 -2.20 6.43 18.11
C ALA A 132 -3.46 6.83 17.34
N SER A 133 -3.31 7.06 16.03
CA SER A 133 -4.41 7.47 15.16
C SER A 133 -5.46 6.37 15.00
N MET A 134 -6.71 6.78 15.04
CA MET A 134 -7.87 5.97 14.68
C MET A 134 -8.12 6.08 13.17
N PRO A 135 -8.86 5.13 12.55
CA PRO A 135 -9.30 5.27 11.17
C PRO A 135 -10.18 6.51 11.04
N PRO A 136 -10.09 7.23 9.90
CA PRO A 136 -10.88 8.44 9.69
C PRO A 136 -12.37 8.10 9.63
N ALA A 137 -13.19 8.99 10.19
CA ALA A 137 -14.65 8.88 10.15
C ALA A 137 -15.26 10.16 9.55
N GLN A 138 -16.35 10.00 8.79
CA GLN A 138 -17.10 11.13 8.27
C GLN A 138 -18.51 11.19 8.89
N PRO A 139 -18.86 12.28 9.60
CA PRO A 139 -20.20 12.47 10.13
C PRO A 139 -21.14 13.11 9.10
N HIS A 140 -22.42 12.75 9.16
CA HIS A 140 -23.50 13.39 8.41
C HIS A 140 -24.30 14.28 9.35
N LYS A 141 -24.19 15.60 9.21
CA LYS A 141 -24.81 16.56 10.13
C LYS A 141 -26.21 16.99 9.71
N ARG A 142 -26.58 16.86 8.44
CA ARG A 142 -27.90 17.28 7.93
C ARG A 142 -28.99 16.29 8.33
N LEU A 143 -30.15 16.82 8.72
CA LEU A 143 -31.28 16.05 9.26
C LEU A 143 -31.86 15.06 8.26
N LEU A 144 -31.99 15.48 7.00
CA LEU A 144 -32.71 14.74 5.95
C LEU A 144 -31.75 14.18 4.89
N ASP A 145 -32.23 13.18 4.14
CA ASP A 145 -31.53 12.60 3.00
C ASP A 145 -31.10 13.67 1.98
N GLY A 146 -30.01 13.42 1.26
CA GLY A 146 -29.47 14.35 0.27
C GLY A 146 -28.83 15.60 0.89
N GLU A 147 -28.36 15.52 2.14
CA GLU A 147 -27.79 16.65 2.89
C GLU A 147 -28.75 17.85 3.06
N GLN A 148 -30.04 17.57 3.24
CA GLN A 148 -31.08 18.59 3.39
C GLN A 148 -31.47 18.83 4.85
N GLY A 149 -32.22 19.92 5.08
CA GLY A 149 -32.74 20.29 6.39
C GLY A 149 -31.69 20.96 7.29
N PRO A 150 -32.05 21.23 8.56
CA PRO A 150 -31.18 21.92 9.50
C PRO A 150 -29.95 21.09 9.84
N SER A 151 -28.86 21.77 10.19
CA SER A 151 -27.68 21.12 10.78
C SER A 151 -28.03 20.57 12.16
N THR A 152 -27.58 19.36 12.44
CA THR A 152 -27.77 18.63 13.68
C THR A 152 -26.42 18.27 14.30
N ALA A 153 -26.41 17.67 15.49
CA ALA A 153 -25.19 17.11 16.07
C ALA A 153 -24.60 15.95 15.25
N GLY A 154 -25.41 15.27 14.43
CA GLY A 154 -25.05 14.12 13.62
C GLY A 154 -26.20 13.12 13.49
N MET A 155 -26.61 12.81 12.26
CA MET A 155 -27.63 11.81 11.90
C MET A 155 -27.05 10.44 11.52
N GLY A 156 -25.72 10.37 11.41
CA GLY A 156 -25.01 9.13 11.14
C GLY A 156 -23.54 9.39 10.90
N ALA A 157 -22.77 8.32 10.84
CA ALA A 157 -21.35 8.35 10.50
C ALA A 157 -20.96 7.03 9.83
N TYR A 158 -19.81 7.03 9.17
CA TYR A 158 -19.20 5.80 8.67
C TYR A 158 -17.67 5.86 8.79
N CYS A 159 -17.06 4.69 8.82
CA CYS A 159 -15.62 4.49 9.05
C CYS A 159 -15.17 3.14 8.46
N PRO A 160 -14.04 3.05 7.75
CA PRO A 160 -13.16 4.15 7.33
C PRO A 160 -13.75 5.00 6.19
N VAL A 161 -13.13 6.14 5.91
CA VAL A 161 -13.51 7.06 4.82
C VAL A 161 -12.70 6.73 3.56
N PRO A 162 -13.30 6.14 2.50
CA PRO A 162 -12.56 5.63 1.35
C PRO A 162 -12.03 6.73 0.42
N GLN A 163 -12.59 7.94 0.47
CA GLN A 163 -12.19 9.03 -0.43
C GLN A 163 -10.90 9.76 -0.05
N VAL A 164 -10.26 9.40 1.08
CA VAL A 164 -9.04 10.06 1.55
C VAL A 164 -7.85 9.14 1.30
N PRO A 165 -6.87 9.54 0.47
CA PRO A 165 -5.69 8.72 0.20
C PRO A 165 -4.85 8.49 1.46
N GLU A 166 -4.24 7.30 1.59
CA GLU A 166 -3.43 6.93 2.75
C GLU A 166 -2.25 7.90 2.99
N ALA A 167 -1.62 8.38 1.92
CA ALA A 167 -0.55 9.39 2.01
C ALA A 167 -1.01 10.68 2.71
N LEU A 168 -2.26 11.10 2.49
CA LEU A 168 -2.83 12.27 3.14
C LEU A 168 -3.17 11.98 4.61
N LEU A 169 -3.60 10.76 4.92
CA LEU A 169 -3.83 10.33 6.31
C LEU A 169 -2.52 10.28 7.11
N GLU A 170 -1.43 9.82 6.51
CA GLU A 170 -0.10 9.85 7.13
C GLU A 170 0.41 11.28 7.33
N GLN A 171 0.17 12.18 6.36
CA GLN A 171 0.46 13.61 6.53
C GLN A 171 -0.34 14.21 7.70
N ILE A 172 -1.63 13.86 7.84
CA ILE A 172 -2.46 14.31 8.96
C ILE A 172 -1.95 13.74 10.28
N ARG A 173 -1.57 12.46 10.31
CA ARG A 173 -1.06 11.78 11.51
C ARG A 173 0.24 12.41 12.01
N GLY A 174 1.27 12.44 11.16
CA GLY A 174 2.60 12.94 11.54
C GLY A 174 2.69 14.47 11.55
N GLY A 175 2.06 15.14 10.58
CA GLY A 175 2.20 16.59 10.39
C GLY A 175 1.20 17.44 11.17
N ILE A 176 0.04 16.90 11.55
CA ILE A 176 -1.00 17.65 12.28
C ILE A 176 -1.18 17.09 13.69
N LEU A 177 -1.59 15.82 13.84
CA LEU A 177 -1.97 15.28 15.15
C LEU A 177 -0.79 15.21 16.12
N GLN A 178 0.36 14.68 15.69
CA GLN A 178 1.57 14.64 16.51
C GLN A 178 2.05 16.06 16.86
N HIS A 179 2.09 16.97 15.88
CA HIS A 179 2.49 18.37 16.09
C HIS A 179 1.61 19.08 17.14
N ILE A 180 0.30 18.84 17.14
CA ILE A 180 -0.62 19.40 18.15
C ILE A 180 -0.27 18.89 19.55
N VAL A 181 -0.10 17.57 19.71
CA VAL A 181 0.22 16.96 21.01
C VAL A 181 1.56 17.45 21.54
N ASP A 182 2.58 17.49 20.69
CA ASP A 182 3.92 17.98 21.04
C ASP A 182 3.88 19.46 21.44
N SER A 183 3.15 20.30 20.69
CA SER A 183 2.99 21.72 20.99
C SER A 183 2.29 21.95 22.32
N LEU A 184 1.22 21.21 22.62
CA LEU A 184 0.51 21.29 23.91
C LEU A 184 1.41 20.87 25.07
N ARG A 185 2.22 19.82 24.87
CA ARG A 185 3.21 19.38 25.86
C ARG A 185 4.26 20.46 26.12
N GLN A 186 4.78 21.09 25.07
CA GLN A 186 5.75 22.20 25.17
C GLN A 186 5.17 23.43 25.90
N GLU A 187 3.88 23.74 25.72
CA GLU A 187 3.17 24.80 26.44
C GLU A 187 2.82 24.42 27.91
N GLY A 188 3.23 23.24 28.39
CA GLY A 188 2.96 22.77 29.75
C GLY A 188 1.51 22.32 29.97
N ALA A 189 0.84 21.88 28.91
CA ALA A 189 -0.56 21.44 28.90
C ALA A 189 -0.68 20.06 28.22
N ALA A 190 0.10 19.07 28.69
CA ALA A 190 0.11 17.72 28.11
C ALA A 190 -1.31 17.15 27.97
N TYR A 191 -1.62 16.66 26.77
CA TYR A 191 -2.93 16.18 26.41
C TYR A 191 -3.01 14.65 26.55
N VAL A 192 -3.85 14.15 27.45
CA VAL A 192 -4.07 12.70 27.65
C VAL A 192 -5.51 12.36 27.30
N GLY A 193 -5.77 11.30 26.56
CA GLY A 193 -7.12 10.85 26.22
C GLY A 193 -7.39 10.81 24.71
N VAL A 194 -8.60 11.21 24.31
CA VAL A 194 -9.03 11.21 22.89
C VAL A 194 -9.05 12.63 22.35
N LEU A 195 -8.15 12.90 21.41
CA LEU A 195 -8.18 14.13 20.62
C LEU A 195 -8.85 13.83 19.28
N GLN A 196 -9.98 14.49 19.03
CA GLN A 196 -10.63 14.48 17.72
C GLN A 196 -10.44 15.84 17.05
N THR A 197 -9.90 15.80 15.84
CA THR A 197 -9.66 16.97 14.99
C THR A 197 -10.62 16.97 13.81
N GLY A 198 -11.44 18.01 13.72
CA GLY A 198 -12.25 18.27 12.53
C GLY A 198 -11.41 18.94 11.46
N LEU A 199 -11.39 18.36 10.27
CA LEU A 199 -10.60 18.81 9.12
C LEU A 199 -11.51 19.13 7.95
N MET A 200 -11.07 20.10 7.13
CA MET A 200 -11.64 20.39 5.82
C MET A 200 -10.59 20.11 4.75
N LEU A 201 -10.90 19.26 3.80
CA LEU A 201 -10.09 18.98 2.62
C LEU A 201 -10.42 20.02 1.55
N THR A 202 -9.60 21.07 1.45
CA THR A 202 -9.79 22.18 0.51
C THR A 202 -8.86 22.03 -0.71
N LYS A 203 -9.09 22.83 -1.76
CA LYS A 203 -8.16 22.90 -2.92
C LYS A 203 -6.75 23.36 -2.55
N GLU A 204 -6.61 24.10 -1.44
CA GLU A 204 -5.33 24.58 -0.91
C GLU A 204 -4.68 23.57 0.06
N GLY A 205 -5.29 22.40 0.26
CA GLY A 205 -4.84 21.38 1.21
C GLY A 205 -5.74 21.26 2.44
N VAL A 206 -5.21 20.62 3.48
CA VAL A 206 -5.94 20.30 4.71
C VAL A 206 -5.98 21.51 5.65
N LYS A 207 -7.17 21.93 6.08
CA LYS A 207 -7.35 23.00 7.08
C LYS A 207 -8.08 22.47 8.30
N ILE A 208 -7.61 22.84 9.50
CA ILE A 208 -8.22 22.45 10.77
C ILE A 208 -9.42 23.35 11.06
N LEU A 209 -10.59 22.72 11.28
CA LEU A 209 -11.85 23.38 11.60
C LEU A 209 -12.01 23.61 13.10
N ASN A 210 -11.90 22.53 13.87
CA ASN A 210 -12.13 22.54 15.32
C ASN A 210 -11.51 21.30 15.99
N PHE A 211 -11.56 21.30 17.32
CA PHE A 211 -11.15 20.18 18.15
C PHE A 211 -12.31 19.72 19.04
N LYS A 212 -12.32 18.43 19.35
CA LYS A 212 -13.12 17.84 20.41
C LYS A 212 -12.20 17.04 21.32
N CYS A 213 -12.48 17.13 22.61
CA CYS A 213 -11.69 16.47 23.64
C CYS A 213 -12.26 15.12 24.12
N GLN A 214 -13.04 14.51 23.25
CA GLN A 214 -13.78 13.28 23.48
C GLN A 214 -14.12 12.69 22.12
N PHE A 215 -14.57 11.44 22.10
CA PHE A 215 -15.20 10.91 20.90
C PHE A 215 -16.38 11.77 20.47
N GLY A 216 -16.47 11.99 19.16
CA GLY A 216 -17.65 12.52 18.52
C GLY A 216 -18.78 11.48 18.54
N ASP A 217 -20.00 11.96 18.47
CA ASP A 217 -21.22 11.16 18.48
C ASP A 217 -22.04 11.59 17.26
N PRO A 218 -22.21 10.74 16.22
CA PRO A 218 -22.12 9.27 16.27
C PRO A 218 -20.78 8.64 15.81
N GLN A 219 -19.66 9.38 15.77
CA GLN A 219 -18.38 8.81 15.30
C GLN A 219 -17.85 7.67 16.19
N CYS A 220 -18.07 7.73 17.50
CA CYS A 220 -17.68 6.67 18.44
C CYS A 220 -18.27 5.31 18.04
N GLN A 221 -19.55 5.33 17.64
CA GLN A 221 -20.36 4.18 17.27
C GLN A 221 -19.94 3.52 15.95
N VAL A 222 -18.99 4.11 15.21
CA VAL A 222 -18.37 3.47 14.03
C VAL A 222 -16.88 3.19 14.20
N ILE A 223 -16.19 3.92 15.09
CA ILE A 223 -14.76 3.71 15.33
C ILE A 223 -14.52 2.55 16.28
N LEU A 224 -15.15 2.53 17.45
CA LEU A 224 -14.89 1.51 18.47
C LEU A 224 -15.26 0.09 18.04
N PRO A 225 -16.34 -0.15 17.26
CA PRO A 225 -16.63 -1.49 16.73
C PRO A 225 -15.55 -2.06 15.80
N LEU A 226 -14.62 -1.20 15.31
CA LEU A 226 -13.49 -1.63 14.49
C LEU A 226 -12.21 -1.84 15.31
N LEU A 227 -12.20 -1.54 16.62
CA LEU A 227 -11.02 -1.74 17.47
C LEU A 227 -10.86 -3.24 17.79
N LYS A 228 -9.68 -3.81 17.51
CA LYS A 228 -9.37 -5.22 17.81
C LYS A 228 -8.89 -5.41 19.25
N ASN A 229 -8.17 -4.43 19.78
CA ASN A 229 -7.66 -4.48 21.15
C ASN A 229 -8.80 -4.38 22.15
N ASP A 230 -8.55 -4.85 23.37
CA ASP A 230 -9.40 -4.51 24.50
C ASP A 230 -9.30 -2.99 24.75
N PHE A 231 -10.44 -2.31 24.68
CA PHE A 231 -10.54 -0.87 24.92
C PHE A 231 -10.06 -0.48 26.32
N TYR A 232 -10.25 -1.36 27.31
CA TYR A 232 -9.77 -1.14 28.68
C TYR A 232 -8.24 -1.06 28.74
N GLU A 233 -7.53 -1.97 28.05
CA GLU A 233 -6.06 -1.99 28.03
C GLU A 233 -5.50 -0.73 27.39
N VAL A 234 -6.11 -0.28 26.28
CA VAL A 234 -5.72 0.97 25.60
C VAL A 234 -5.91 2.18 26.53
N ILE A 235 -7.03 2.25 27.25
CA ILE A 235 -7.26 3.32 28.24
C ILE A 235 -6.24 3.27 29.37
N GLN A 236 -5.97 2.09 29.92
CA GLN A 236 -4.99 1.94 31.01
C GLN A 236 -3.60 2.39 30.56
N ALA A 237 -3.12 1.87 29.43
CA ALA A 237 -1.83 2.25 28.84
C ALA A 237 -1.75 3.76 28.56
N THR A 238 -2.85 4.37 28.12
CA THR A 238 -2.93 5.82 27.87
C THR A 238 -2.79 6.62 29.17
N ILE A 239 -3.49 6.23 30.23
CA ILE A 239 -3.38 6.91 31.54
C ILE A 239 -1.97 6.72 32.13
N ASP A 240 -1.35 5.56 31.91
CA ASP A 240 -0.03 5.21 32.46
C ASP A 240 1.16 5.78 31.69
N GLY A 241 0.94 6.52 30.59
CA GLY A 241 2.04 7.05 29.78
C GLY A 241 2.79 5.99 28.97
N LYS A 242 2.12 4.88 28.64
CA LYS A 242 2.70 3.68 28.02
C LYS A 242 1.96 3.28 26.74
N LEU A 243 1.29 4.21 26.07
CA LEU A 243 0.48 3.91 24.90
C LEU A 243 1.29 3.26 23.78
N CYS A 244 2.58 3.61 23.63
CA CYS A 244 3.49 3.00 22.67
C CYS A 244 3.65 1.46 22.83
N SER A 245 3.41 0.93 24.03
CA SER A 245 3.47 -0.52 24.31
C SER A 245 2.14 -1.24 24.03
N CYS A 246 1.06 -0.51 23.82
CA CYS A 246 -0.28 -1.04 23.56
C CYS A 246 -0.93 -0.26 22.39
N MET A 247 -0.28 -0.30 21.22
CA MET A 247 -0.79 0.38 20.03
C MET A 247 -2.10 -0.28 19.55
N PRO A 248 -3.16 0.51 19.30
CA PRO A 248 -4.44 -0.02 18.84
C PRO A 248 -4.33 -0.54 17.40
N ALA A 249 -4.79 -1.76 17.21
CA ALA A 249 -5.01 -2.42 15.94
C ALA A 249 -6.50 -2.38 15.57
N TRP A 250 -6.78 -2.29 14.28
CA TRP A 250 -8.14 -2.10 13.76
C TRP A 250 -8.51 -3.27 12.83
N LEU A 251 -9.81 -3.54 12.69
CA LEU A 251 -10.33 -4.53 11.74
C LEU A 251 -10.08 -4.04 10.30
N GLU A 252 -9.19 -4.72 9.59
CA GLU A 252 -8.92 -4.49 8.18
C GLU A 252 -10.06 -5.07 7.31
N ASN A 253 -10.32 -4.47 6.14
CA ASN A 253 -11.37 -4.90 5.20
C ASN A 253 -12.77 -4.99 5.84
N ARG A 254 -13.06 -4.05 6.75
CA ARG A 254 -14.37 -3.86 7.35
C ARG A 254 -14.76 -2.40 7.35
N THR A 255 -16.03 -2.13 7.11
CA THR A 255 -16.63 -0.80 7.20
C THR A 255 -17.75 -0.83 8.22
N ALA A 256 -17.75 0.15 9.11
CA ALA A 256 -18.83 0.40 10.05
C ALA A 256 -19.67 1.59 9.55
N VAL A 257 -20.99 1.41 9.51
CA VAL A 257 -21.96 2.48 9.22
C VAL A 257 -22.93 2.57 10.37
N CYS A 258 -23.16 3.79 10.86
CA CYS A 258 -24.07 4.08 11.95
C CYS A 258 -25.16 5.06 11.49
N VAL A 259 -26.43 4.69 11.70
CA VAL A 259 -27.61 5.51 11.41
C VAL A 259 -28.29 5.90 12.71
N VAL A 260 -28.51 7.20 12.93
CA VAL A 260 -29.19 7.72 14.11
C VAL A 260 -30.69 7.84 13.86
N MET A 261 -31.49 7.37 14.82
CA MET A 261 -32.93 7.63 14.89
C MET A 261 -33.20 8.77 15.88
N ALA A 262 -33.91 9.79 15.40
CA ALA A 262 -34.24 10.99 16.15
C ALA A 262 -35.76 11.13 16.37
N SER A 263 -36.13 11.80 17.46
CA SER A 263 -37.50 12.16 17.79
C SER A 263 -38.03 13.25 16.83
N PRO A 264 -39.36 13.30 16.59
CA PRO A 264 -40.00 14.41 15.89
C PRO A 264 -39.59 15.76 16.49
N GLY A 265 -39.38 16.75 15.64
CA GLY A 265 -39.01 18.11 16.05
C GLY A 265 -37.51 18.35 16.27
N TYR A 266 -36.67 17.31 16.31
CA TYR A 266 -35.20 17.46 16.34
C TYR A 266 -34.70 18.17 15.06
N PRO A 267 -33.74 19.13 15.13
CA PRO A 267 -32.94 19.56 16.29
C PRO A 267 -33.56 20.63 17.19
N GLY A 268 -34.82 21.03 16.95
CA GLY A 268 -35.57 21.94 17.81
C GLY A 268 -36.22 21.24 19.01
N ASP A 269 -37.38 21.73 19.44
CA ASP A 269 -38.14 21.12 20.53
C ASP A 269 -38.63 19.73 20.11
N SER A 270 -38.07 18.71 20.75
CA SER A 270 -38.30 17.30 20.38
C SER A 270 -39.27 16.62 21.34
N ASP A 271 -40.19 15.83 20.77
CA ASP A 271 -41.16 15.05 21.55
C ASP A 271 -40.47 13.96 22.41
N LYS A 272 -41.06 13.65 23.57
CA LYS A 272 -40.53 12.68 24.55
C LYS A 272 -41.62 11.75 25.04
N GLY A 273 -41.22 10.59 25.54
CA GLY A 273 -42.09 9.61 26.20
C GLY A 273 -42.76 8.61 25.27
N MET A 274 -42.36 8.56 24.00
CA MET A 274 -42.88 7.60 23.03
C MET A 274 -42.21 6.23 23.23
N GLU A 275 -43.00 5.16 23.18
CA GLU A 275 -42.50 3.80 23.35
C GLU A 275 -41.60 3.38 22.18
N VAL A 276 -40.46 2.76 22.50
CA VAL A 276 -39.48 2.24 21.55
C VAL A 276 -39.58 0.71 21.53
N THR A 277 -39.88 0.14 20.36
CA THR A 277 -39.98 -1.31 20.13
C THR A 277 -39.05 -1.75 19.00
N GLY A 278 -38.85 -3.07 18.83
CA GLY A 278 -38.05 -3.62 17.73
C GLY A 278 -36.56 -3.89 18.03
N LEU A 279 -36.11 -3.66 19.27
CA LEU A 279 -34.70 -3.79 19.64
C LEU A 279 -34.17 -5.23 19.50
N LEU A 280 -34.92 -6.22 19.96
CA LEU A 280 -34.55 -7.63 19.87
C LEU A 280 -34.38 -8.07 18.41
N GLN A 281 -35.26 -7.61 17.51
CA GLN A 281 -35.17 -7.93 16.09
C GLN A 281 -33.93 -7.32 15.44
N ALA A 282 -33.51 -6.11 15.86
CA ALA A 282 -32.27 -5.52 15.38
C ALA A 282 -31.04 -6.29 15.89
N GLU A 283 -31.06 -6.78 17.14
CA GLU A 283 -30.00 -7.61 17.71
C GLU A 283 -29.91 -8.99 17.03
N GLU A 284 -31.05 -9.62 16.71
CA GLU A 284 -31.13 -10.88 15.95
C GLU A 284 -30.53 -10.77 14.54
N LEU A 285 -30.54 -9.58 13.94
CA LEU A 285 -29.85 -9.27 12.67
C LEU A 285 -28.33 -9.10 12.84
N GLY A 286 -27.80 -9.24 14.06
CA GLY A 286 -26.39 -9.05 14.38
C GLY A 286 -25.95 -7.59 14.31
N LEU A 287 -26.86 -6.66 14.57
CA LEU A 287 -26.59 -5.22 14.57
C LEU A 287 -26.40 -4.71 15.99
N GLN A 288 -25.59 -3.66 16.14
CA GLN A 288 -25.37 -3.02 17.42
C GLN A 288 -26.32 -1.84 17.57
N VAL A 289 -27.08 -1.81 18.68
CA VAL A 289 -27.97 -0.69 19.00
C VAL A 289 -27.41 0.10 20.18
N PHE A 290 -26.95 1.32 19.91
CA PHE A 290 -26.44 2.22 20.93
C PHE A 290 -27.53 3.21 21.35
N HIS A 291 -27.85 3.22 22.64
CA HIS A 291 -28.87 4.11 23.19
C HIS A 291 -28.33 5.52 23.37
N GLY A 292 -29.11 6.51 22.92
CA GLY A 292 -28.91 7.93 23.19
C GLY A 292 -29.92 8.42 24.22
N GLY A 293 -30.86 9.26 23.80
CA GLY A 293 -31.96 9.76 24.63
C GLY A 293 -33.08 8.74 24.82
N THR A 294 -32.85 7.69 25.61
CA THR A 294 -33.88 6.74 26.05
C THR A 294 -34.03 6.73 27.57
N ALA A 295 -35.15 6.23 28.08
CA ALA A 295 -35.36 5.97 29.51
C ALA A 295 -36.32 4.81 29.73
N LEU A 296 -36.24 4.16 30.89
CA LEU A 296 -37.23 3.19 31.33
C LEU A 296 -38.36 3.92 32.06
N LYS A 297 -39.60 3.71 31.62
CA LYS A 297 -40.82 4.19 32.28
C LYS A 297 -41.81 3.02 32.35
N GLU A 298 -42.19 2.62 33.56
CA GLU A 298 -43.15 1.52 33.78
C GLU A 298 -42.75 0.22 33.06
N GLY A 299 -41.46 -0.13 33.09
CA GLY A 299 -40.93 -1.33 32.42
C GLY A 299 -40.80 -1.22 30.90
N ARG A 300 -41.22 -0.10 30.29
CA ARG A 300 -41.10 0.15 28.84
C ARG A 300 -39.98 1.13 28.54
N LEU A 301 -39.30 0.92 27.43
CA LEU A 301 -38.31 1.87 26.95
C LEU A 301 -39.00 3.00 26.19
N VAL A 302 -38.71 4.25 26.55
CA VAL A 302 -39.31 5.44 25.95
C VAL A 302 -38.27 6.45 25.51
N THR A 303 -38.62 7.31 24.55
CA THR A 303 -37.77 8.43 24.11
C THR A 303 -37.62 9.49 25.21
N ARG A 304 -36.41 10.06 25.36
CA ARG A 304 -36.07 11.11 26.34
C ARG A 304 -35.19 12.21 25.78
N GLY A 305 -34.82 12.16 24.50
CA GLY A 305 -33.98 13.17 23.86
C GLY A 305 -34.25 13.30 22.36
N GLY A 306 -33.59 14.30 21.76
CA GLY A 306 -33.68 14.55 20.31
C GLY A 306 -33.13 13.39 19.48
N ARG A 307 -31.90 12.94 19.76
CA ARG A 307 -31.36 11.67 19.22
C ARG A 307 -31.68 10.54 20.19
N VAL A 308 -32.44 9.56 19.73
CA VAL A 308 -32.98 8.48 20.57
C VAL A 308 -32.00 7.33 20.69
N LEU A 309 -31.56 6.79 19.57
CA LEU A 309 -30.64 5.66 19.48
C LEU A 309 -29.96 5.63 18.11
N SER A 310 -28.95 4.79 17.97
CA SER A 310 -28.24 4.62 16.71
C SER A 310 -27.93 3.16 16.42
N ILE A 311 -28.11 2.75 15.17
CA ILE A 311 -27.92 1.38 14.71
C ILE A 311 -26.62 1.33 13.92
N THR A 312 -25.70 0.47 14.34
CA THR A 312 -24.42 0.26 13.65
C THR A 312 -24.36 -1.13 13.04
N ALA A 313 -23.99 -1.17 11.75
CA ALA A 313 -23.61 -2.38 11.05
C ALA A 313 -22.11 -2.37 10.74
N VAL A 314 -21.44 -3.50 10.94
CA VAL A 314 -20.05 -3.73 10.51
C VAL A 314 -20.06 -4.82 9.46
N ARG A 315 -19.63 -4.50 8.23
CA ARG A 315 -19.66 -5.39 7.05
C ARG A 315 -18.41 -5.22 6.20
N GLN A 316 -18.30 -5.93 5.07
CA GLN A 316 -17.07 -5.95 4.27
C GLN A 316 -16.83 -4.60 3.58
N ASP A 317 -17.89 -3.95 3.11
CA ASP A 317 -17.82 -2.65 2.45
C ASP A 317 -18.92 -1.68 2.90
N LEU A 318 -18.79 -0.43 2.45
CA LEU A 318 -19.70 0.68 2.79
C LEU A 318 -21.14 0.45 2.31
N MET A 319 -21.32 -0.25 1.18
CA MET A 319 -22.64 -0.47 0.59
C MET A 319 -23.41 -1.52 1.38
N GLU A 320 -22.77 -2.63 1.71
CA GLU A 320 -23.32 -3.70 2.53
C GLU A 320 -23.63 -3.20 3.94
N ALA A 321 -22.69 -2.47 4.57
CA ALA A 321 -22.89 -1.89 5.90
C ALA A 321 -24.09 -0.94 5.94
N LEU A 322 -24.24 -0.06 4.94
CA LEU A 322 -25.38 0.84 4.87
C LEU A 322 -26.71 0.09 4.68
N ALA A 323 -26.74 -0.92 3.79
CA ALA A 323 -27.93 -1.72 3.54
C ALA A 323 -28.40 -2.42 4.83
N GLU A 324 -27.47 -3.00 5.58
CA GLU A 324 -27.76 -3.72 6.82
C GLU A 324 -28.15 -2.77 7.96
N ALA A 325 -27.49 -1.62 8.09
CA ALA A 325 -27.91 -0.59 9.04
C ALA A 325 -29.35 -0.10 8.76
N ASN A 326 -29.69 0.12 7.49
CA ASN A 326 -31.04 0.51 7.06
C ASN A 326 -32.08 -0.58 7.36
N ARG A 327 -31.72 -1.87 7.24
CA ARG A 327 -32.60 -2.96 7.66
C ARG A 327 -32.87 -2.91 9.16
N GLY A 328 -31.85 -2.70 9.99
CA GLY A 328 -32.03 -2.55 11.44
C GLY A 328 -32.91 -1.37 11.82
N VAL A 329 -32.68 -0.21 11.20
CA VAL A 329 -33.51 0.99 11.44
C VAL A 329 -34.98 0.73 11.09
N ALA A 330 -35.26 -0.08 10.04
CA ALA A 330 -36.62 -0.44 9.66
C ALA A 330 -37.32 -1.41 10.65
N THR A 331 -36.56 -2.09 11.52
CA THR A 331 -37.14 -2.97 12.56
C THR A 331 -37.51 -2.23 13.84
N ILE A 332 -36.84 -1.12 14.13
CA ILE A 332 -37.05 -0.32 15.35
C ILE A 332 -38.14 0.71 15.10
N HIS A 333 -39.08 0.83 16.04
CA HIS A 333 -40.24 1.69 15.89
C HIS A 333 -40.45 2.58 17.12
N PHE A 334 -40.68 3.87 16.88
CA PHE A 334 -41.33 4.80 17.80
C PHE A 334 -42.03 5.87 16.96
N GLN A 335 -43.08 6.48 17.52
CA GLN A 335 -43.93 7.40 16.79
C GLN A 335 -43.13 8.58 16.20
N GLY A 336 -43.24 8.80 14.89
CA GLY A 336 -42.60 9.90 14.17
C GLY A 336 -41.06 9.86 14.12
N ALA A 337 -40.46 8.69 14.28
CA ALA A 337 -39.02 8.50 14.13
C ALA A 337 -38.48 9.09 12.80
N THR A 338 -37.45 9.92 12.91
CA THR A 338 -36.75 10.52 11.77
C THR A 338 -35.33 9.97 11.69
N PHE A 339 -34.92 9.49 10.53
CA PHE A 339 -33.59 8.96 10.27
C PHE A 339 -33.24 9.13 8.79
N ARG A 340 -31.95 8.97 8.46
CA ARG A 340 -31.46 9.03 7.08
C ARG A 340 -31.19 7.65 6.52
N ARG A 341 -31.40 7.48 5.22
CA ARG A 341 -31.16 6.22 4.49
C ARG A 341 -29.89 6.25 3.65
N ASP A 342 -29.26 7.41 3.53
CA ASP A 342 -28.14 7.70 2.63
C ASP A 342 -26.84 8.04 3.38
N ILE A 343 -26.68 7.55 4.61
CA ILE A 343 -25.43 7.71 5.36
C ILE A 343 -24.28 7.08 4.56
N GLY A 344 -23.22 7.85 4.31
CA GLY A 344 -22.11 7.41 3.46
C GLY A 344 -22.30 7.63 1.96
N HIS A 345 -23.37 8.30 1.50
CA HIS A 345 -23.61 8.51 0.06
C HIS A 345 -22.45 9.22 -0.67
N ARG A 346 -21.65 10.06 0.02
CA ARG A 346 -20.46 10.71 -0.58
C ARG A 346 -19.35 9.70 -0.87
N GLY A 347 -19.02 8.84 0.10
CA GLY A 347 -18.08 7.73 -0.10
C GLY A 347 -18.60 6.75 -1.15
N LEU A 348 -19.90 6.42 -1.13
CA LEU A 348 -20.52 5.58 -2.15
C LEU A 348 -20.50 6.22 -3.54
N ARG A 349 -20.65 7.53 -3.66
CA ARG A 349 -20.56 8.23 -4.94
C ARG A 349 -19.17 8.07 -5.54
N LEU A 350 -18.10 8.15 -4.74
CA LEU A 350 -16.74 7.92 -5.21
C LEU A 350 -16.52 6.47 -5.66
N LEU A 351 -17.03 5.50 -4.88
CA LEU A 351 -16.94 4.08 -5.20
C LEU A 351 -17.83 3.66 -6.40
N ARG A 352 -18.87 4.45 -6.70
CA ARG A 352 -19.80 4.25 -7.84
C ARG A 352 -19.47 5.14 -9.03
N GLN A 353 -18.56 6.10 -8.89
CA GLN A 353 -18.11 6.95 -9.98
C GLN A 353 -17.08 6.17 -10.78
N PRO A 354 -17.30 5.91 -12.08
CA PRO A 354 -16.16 5.74 -12.97
C PRO A 354 -15.29 6.99 -12.83
N LEU A 355 -13.96 6.82 -12.77
CA LEU A 355 -13.00 7.92 -12.81
C LEU A 355 -13.32 8.79 -14.03
N TYR A 356 -14.03 9.89 -13.79
CA TYR A 356 -14.37 10.90 -14.80
C TYR A 356 -14.14 12.25 -14.14
N VAL A 357 -12.99 12.86 -14.43
CA VAL A 357 -12.75 14.27 -14.14
C VAL A 357 -12.86 15.01 -15.46
N SER A 358 -13.99 15.70 -15.64
CA SER A 358 -14.11 16.71 -16.68
C SER A 358 -13.27 17.93 -16.28
N THR A 359 -12.09 18.07 -16.85
CA THR A 359 -11.40 19.35 -16.95
C THR A 359 -11.68 19.95 -18.32
N ALA A 360 -12.82 20.64 -18.42
CA ALA A 360 -12.98 21.67 -19.42
C ALA A 360 -12.11 22.88 -19.00
N GLN A 361 -10.95 23.04 -19.64
CA GLN A 361 -10.44 24.31 -20.21
C GLN A 361 -8.91 24.27 -20.43
N MET A 362 -8.53 24.71 -21.63
CA MET A 362 -7.19 25.05 -22.17
C MET A 362 -6.34 23.91 -22.76
N PHE A 363 -6.50 23.70 -24.08
CA PHE A 363 -5.53 23.06 -24.98
C PHE A 363 -4.71 24.11 -25.76
N PRO A 364 -3.51 23.76 -26.25
CA PRO A 364 -3.04 24.13 -27.59
C PRO A 364 -2.86 22.88 -28.51
N PRO A 365 -2.81 23.06 -29.85
CA PRO A 365 -3.14 21.99 -30.81
C PRO A 365 -1.92 21.31 -31.47
N ALA A 366 -2.03 20.03 -31.83
CA ALA A 366 -1.32 19.35 -32.95
C ALA A 366 -1.91 17.94 -33.23
N LEU A 367 -2.49 17.68 -34.42
CA LEU A 367 -1.97 16.88 -35.57
C LEU A 367 -2.01 15.34 -35.33
N THR A 368 -2.50 14.42 -36.18
CA THR A 368 -3.19 14.40 -37.48
C THR A 368 -3.77 12.98 -37.71
N SER A 369 -4.70 12.87 -38.66
CA SER A 369 -5.49 11.71 -39.14
C SER A 369 -4.76 10.44 -39.62
N GLY A 370 -5.41 9.27 -39.46
CA GLY A 370 -5.18 8.06 -40.26
C GLY A 370 -6.51 7.45 -40.80
N PRO A 371 -6.54 6.76 -41.97
CA PRO A 371 -7.77 6.42 -42.69
C PRO A 371 -8.42 5.10 -42.24
N PRO A 372 -9.72 4.85 -42.56
CA PRO A 372 -10.36 3.56 -42.33
C PRO A 372 -9.96 2.58 -43.44
N LEU A 373 -9.39 1.43 -43.09
CA LEU A 373 -9.04 0.39 -44.06
C LEU A 373 -10.02 -0.78 -44.02
N LEU A 374 -10.64 -0.97 -45.19
CA LEU A 374 -11.40 -2.14 -45.62
C LEU A 374 -10.53 -3.41 -45.61
N GLY A 375 -11.15 -4.50 -45.15
CA GLY A 375 -10.83 -5.86 -45.56
C GLY A 375 -10.71 -6.82 -44.39
N LEU A 376 -11.77 -7.60 -44.11
CA LEU A 376 -11.73 -8.99 -43.62
C LEU A 376 -13.15 -9.56 -43.42
N GLN A 377 -13.38 -10.72 -44.07
CA GLN A 377 -14.42 -11.77 -43.97
C GLN A 377 -15.89 -11.46 -43.62
N LYS A 378 -16.82 -12.20 -44.27
CA LYS A 378 -18.26 -12.19 -43.99
C LYS A 378 -18.52 -12.51 -42.51
N GLY A 379 -19.08 -11.56 -41.77
CA GLY A 379 -19.41 -11.68 -40.34
C GLY A 379 -18.87 -10.57 -39.43
N SER A 380 -18.13 -9.60 -39.96
CA SER A 380 -17.53 -8.51 -39.16
C SER A 380 -18.57 -7.49 -38.60
N PRO A 381 -18.38 -6.99 -37.35
CA PRO A 381 -19.32 -6.10 -36.67
C PRO A 381 -19.45 -4.75 -37.37
N MET A 382 -20.68 -4.28 -37.58
CA MET A 382 -20.93 -2.96 -38.17
C MET A 382 -20.93 -1.91 -37.05
N LEU A 383 -19.81 -1.19 -36.90
CA LEU A 383 -19.73 0.00 -36.05
C LEU A 383 -20.45 1.15 -36.77
N CYS A 384 -21.57 1.62 -36.22
CA CYS A 384 -22.25 2.81 -36.73
C CYS A 384 -21.77 4.05 -35.96
N VAL A 385 -21.10 4.97 -36.65
CA VAL A 385 -20.86 6.33 -36.16
C VAL A 385 -21.87 7.24 -36.85
N SER A 386 -22.78 7.86 -36.09
CA SER A 386 -23.82 8.72 -36.68
C SER A 386 -23.25 10.05 -37.18
N PRO A 387 -23.46 10.43 -38.46
CA PRO A 387 -23.23 11.79 -38.93
C PRO A 387 -24.58 12.46 -39.19
N ALA A 388 -25.10 13.23 -38.24
CA ALA A 388 -26.28 14.07 -38.51
C ALA A 388 -26.34 15.31 -37.63
N GLY A 389 -25.86 16.45 -38.17
CA GLY A 389 -26.39 17.77 -37.87
C GLY A 389 -25.44 18.78 -37.22
N GLY A 390 -24.58 19.42 -38.03
CA GLY A 390 -23.92 20.69 -37.68
C GLY A 390 -22.38 20.65 -37.76
N ARG A 391 -21.80 21.49 -38.62
CA ARG A 391 -20.34 21.69 -38.74
C ARG A 391 -19.74 22.18 -37.41
N SER A 392 -18.70 21.52 -36.89
CA SER A 392 -17.54 22.12 -36.18
C SER A 392 -16.60 21.04 -35.63
N GLU A 393 -15.33 21.40 -35.54
CA GLU A 393 -14.16 20.74 -34.98
C GLU A 393 -14.37 20.15 -33.57
N GLY A 394 -13.76 18.98 -33.28
CA GLY A 394 -13.70 18.36 -31.94
C GLY A 394 -14.10 16.89 -31.95
N GLY A 395 -13.18 15.96 -31.69
CA GLY A 395 -13.43 14.52 -31.77
C GLY A 395 -13.57 13.85 -30.40
N GLY A 396 -14.68 13.09 -30.21
CA GLY A 396 -14.90 12.19 -29.08
C GLY A 396 -16.39 11.83 -28.92
N PHE A 397 -16.99 11.14 -29.89
CA PHE A 397 -18.40 10.70 -29.81
C PHE A 397 -18.50 9.23 -29.37
N ALA A 398 -19.60 8.89 -28.69
CA ALA A 398 -19.93 7.50 -28.33
C ALA A 398 -20.11 6.62 -29.59
N ALA A 399 -19.57 5.41 -29.56
CA ALA A 399 -19.74 4.42 -30.61
C ALA A 399 -20.92 3.48 -30.31
N PHE A 400 -21.63 3.02 -31.35
CA PHE A 400 -22.68 2.01 -31.24
C PHE A 400 -22.16 0.64 -31.67
N PHE A 401 -22.55 -0.42 -30.94
CA PHE A 401 -22.29 -1.81 -31.29
C PHE A 401 -23.62 -2.53 -31.57
N ASP A 402 -23.81 -3.03 -32.78
CA ASP A 402 -25.04 -3.73 -33.17
C ASP A 402 -24.93 -5.24 -32.87
N LEU A 403 -25.55 -5.66 -31.76
CA LEU A 403 -25.59 -7.06 -31.33
C LEU A 403 -26.36 -7.95 -32.31
N LYS A 404 -27.44 -7.45 -32.91
CA LYS A 404 -28.28 -8.22 -33.82
C LYS A 404 -27.56 -8.46 -35.14
N ALA A 405 -26.90 -7.43 -35.68
CA ALA A 405 -26.05 -7.58 -36.85
C ALA A 405 -24.83 -8.51 -36.60
N SER A 406 -24.38 -8.60 -35.34
CA SER A 406 -23.31 -9.50 -34.91
C SER A 406 -23.78 -10.95 -34.66
N GLY A 407 -25.05 -11.27 -34.97
CA GLY A 407 -25.57 -12.64 -34.93
C GLY A 407 -26.14 -13.08 -33.58
N TYR A 408 -26.33 -12.18 -32.62
CA TYR A 408 -26.96 -12.51 -31.34
C TYR A 408 -28.49 -12.42 -31.41
N ASP A 409 -29.18 -13.33 -30.71
CA ASP A 409 -30.65 -13.40 -30.64
C ASP A 409 -31.17 -12.97 -29.26
N ASP A 410 -30.70 -13.57 -28.16
CA ASP A 410 -30.99 -13.15 -26.77
C ASP A 410 -29.67 -12.98 -25.97
N PRO A 411 -28.86 -11.96 -26.33
CA PRO A 411 -27.57 -11.74 -25.70
C PRO A 411 -27.70 -11.20 -24.28
N ILE A 412 -26.77 -11.61 -23.43
CA ILE A 412 -26.42 -10.92 -22.19
C ILE A 412 -25.05 -10.30 -22.33
N LEU A 413 -24.98 -9.01 -22.02
CA LEU A 413 -23.74 -8.29 -21.93
C LEU A 413 -23.01 -8.60 -20.63
N VAL A 414 -21.72 -8.83 -20.74
CA VAL A 414 -20.79 -9.02 -19.63
C VAL A 414 -19.74 -7.94 -19.74
N SER A 415 -19.53 -7.16 -18.69
CA SER A 415 -18.51 -6.11 -18.66
C SER A 415 -17.50 -6.36 -17.56
N GLN A 416 -16.27 -5.92 -17.79
CA GLN A 416 -15.19 -6.00 -16.82
C GLN A 416 -14.26 -4.79 -16.93
N THR A 417 -13.81 -4.30 -15.78
CA THR A 417 -12.81 -3.24 -15.67
C THR A 417 -11.62 -3.74 -14.87
N LYS A 418 -10.40 -3.57 -15.39
CA LYS A 418 -9.16 -3.87 -14.65
C LYS A 418 -8.11 -2.82 -14.91
N GLY A 419 -7.33 -2.50 -13.88
CA GLY A 419 -6.08 -1.76 -13.99
C GLY A 419 -4.91 -2.72 -14.18
N LEU A 420 -3.89 -2.31 -14.94
CA LEU A 420 -2.70 -3.13 -15.16
C LEU A 420 -1.84 -3.26 -13.89
N GLY A 421 -1.83 -2.23 -13.05
CA GLY A 421 -1.14 -2.24 -11.76
C GLY A 421 0.40 -2.18 -11.88
N PRO A 422 1.15 -2.76 -10.91
CA PRO A 422 2.60 -2.56 -10.79
C PRO A 422 3.45 -3.05 -11.97
N LYS A 423 2.89 -3.83 -12.91
CA LYS A 423 3.60 -4.21 -14.14
C LYS A 423 3.98 -3.00 -14.99
N LEU A 424 3.12 -1.98 -15.04
CA LEU A 424 3.42 -0.73 -15.75
C LEU A 424 4.65 -0.03 -15.15
N GLN A 425 4.78 -0.04 -13.82
CA GLN A 425 5.94 0.53 -13.13
C GLN A 425 7.23 -0.23 -13.47
N VAL A 426 7.17 -1.56 -13.57
CA VAL A 426 8.34 -2.37 -14.00
C VAL A 426 8.68 -2.08 -15.47
N ALA A 427 7.68 -1.94 -16.34
CA ALA A 427 7.87 -1.51 -17.73
C ALA A 427 8.58 -0.16 -17.84
N GLN A 428 8.20 0.81 -17.02
CA GLN A 428 8.84 2.12 -16.95
C GLN A 428 10.31 2.04 -16.50
N VAL A 429 10.59 1.22 -15.47
CA VAL A 429 11.97 0.99 -15.00
C VAL A 429 12.82 0.30 -16.08
N CYS A 430 12.25 -0.66 -16.80
CA CYS A 430 12.94 -1.35 -17.88
C CYS A 430 12.94 -0.55 -19.21
N LYS A 431 12.24 0.59 -19.29
CA LYS A 431 12.02 1.41 -20.50
C LYS A 431 11.43 0.63 -21.67
N ARG A 432 10.46 -0.26 -21.40
CA ARG A 432 9.77 -1.08 -22.39
C ARG A 432 8.27 -1.00 -22.19
N HIS A 433 7.54 -0.52 -23.20
CA HIS A 433 6.09 -0.29 -23.13
C HIS A 433 5.31 -1.02 -24.25
N ASP A 434 6.03 -1.69 -25.15
CA ASP A 434 5.53 -2.36 -26.36
C ASP A 434 4.52 -3.48 -26.07
N THR A 435 4.67 -4.18 -24.94
CA THR A 435 3.83 -5.35 -24.59
C THR A 435 2.71 -5.02 -23.60
N ILE A 436 2.69 -3.80 -23.06
CA ILE A 436 1.83 -3.40 -21.93
C ILE A 436 0.36 -3.33 -22.34
N GLY A 437 0.08 -2.87 -23.56
CA GLY A 437 -1.28 -2.88 -24.10
C GLY A 437 -1.88 -4.28 -24.17
N GLN A 438 -1.08 -5.27 -24.58
CA GLN A 438 -1.50 -6.67 -24.64
C GLN A 438 -1.81 -7.25 -23.27
N ASP A 439 -0.99 -6.95 -22.26
CA ASP A 439 -1.26 -7.40 -20.89
C ASP A 439 -2.58 -6.88 -20.35
N LEU A 440 -2.90 -5.61 -20.62
CA LEU A 440 -4.15 -5.00 -20.19
C LEU A 440 -5.35 -5.68 -20.85
N VAL A 441 -5.30 -5.86 -22.17
CA VAL A 441 -6.40 -6.52 -22.91
C VAL A 441 -6.56 -7.96 -22.45
N ALA A 442 -5.46 -8.72 -22.30
CA ALA A 442 -5.51 -10.10 -21.83
C ALA A 442 -6.13 -10.22 -20.43
N LEU A 443 -5.79 -9.29 -19.51
CA LEU A 443 -6.34 -9.27 -18.16
C LEU A 443 -7.86 -9.07 -18.14
N CYS A 444 -8.39 -8.21 -19.00
CA CYS A 444 -9.84 -7.96 -19.07
C CYS A 444 -10.59 -9.02 -19.89
N VAL A 445 -10.07 -9.39 -21.05
CA VAL A 445 -10.75 -10.32 -21.99
C VAL A 445 -10.84 -11.73 -21.42
N ASN A 446 -9.80 -12.22 -20.75
CA ASN A 446 -9.84 -13.56 -20.18
C ASN A 446 -10.89 -13.68 -19.05
N GLU A 447 -11.22 -12.59 -18.35
CA GLU A 447 -12.30 -12.57 -17.35
C GLU A 447 -13.69 -12.70 -18.01
N LEU A 448 -13.89 -12.15 -19.21
CA LEU A 448 -15.14 -12.33 -19.96
C LEU A 448 -15.39 -13.81 -20.31
N LEU A 449 -14.32 -14.55 -20.62
CA LEU A 449 -14.39 -15.98 -20.92
C LEU A 449 -14.85 -16.82 -19.72
N ALA A 450 -14.63 -16.37 -18.49
CA ALA A 450 -15.14 -17.05 -17.30
C ALA A 450 -16.68 -17.08 -17.25
N GLN A 451 -17.34 -16.18 -17.97
CA GLN A 451 -18.79 -16.17 -18.16
C GLN A 451 -19.23 -16.83 -19.47
N GLY A 452 -18.29 -17.35 -20.26
CA GLY A 452 -18.54 -17.84 -21.63
C GLY A 452 -18.79 -16.70 -22.63
N ALA A 453 -18.47 -15.46 -22.27
CA ALA A 453 -18.73 -14.30 -23.12
C ALA A 453 -17.63 -14.09 -24.16
N GLU A 454 -18.07 -13.84 -25.38
CA GLU A 454 -17.22 -13.43 -26.49
C GLU A 454 -16.95 -11.93 -26.40
N PRO A 455 -15.67 -11.49 -26.41
CA PRO A 455 -15.32 -10.08 -26.39
C PRO A 455 -15.88 -9.33 -27.60
N LEU A 456 -16.54 -8.19 -27.36
CA LEU A 456 -17.11 -7.36 -28.43
C LEU A 456 -16.27 -6.12 -28.67
N PHE A 457 -16.01 -5.35 -27.60
CA PHE A 457 -15.26 -4.10 -27.70
C PHE A 457 -14.51 -3.75 -26.41
N PHE A 458 -13.54 -2.84 -26.56
CA PHE A 458 -12.60 -2.43 -25.51
C PHE A 458 -12.37 -0.92 -25.53
N LEU A 459 -12.26 -0.32 -24.35
CA LEU A 459 -11.79 1.05 -24.13
C LEU A 459 -10.63 1.05 -23.15
N SER A 460 -9.70 1.99 -23.29
CA SER A 460 -8.65 2.22 -22.30
C SER A 460 -8.73 3.62 -21.70
N HIS A 461 -8.24 3.75 -20.48
CA HIS A 461 -7.98 5.03 -19.85
C HIS A 461 -6.53 5.03 -19.35
N LEU A 462 -5.75 6.02 -19.81
CA LEU A 462 -4.39 6.29 -19.36
C LEU A 462 -4.36 7.58 -18.53
N SER A 463 -3.87 7.51 -17.29
CA SER A 463 -3.66 8.67 -16.42
C SER A 463 -2.17 8.83 -16.16
N CYS A 464 -1.59 10.03 -16.35
CA CYS A 464 -0.18 10.23 -16.03
C CYS A 464 0.18 11.66 -15.62
N GLY A 465 1.28 11.82 -14.87
CA GLY A 465 1.78 13.13 -14.45
C GLY A 465 2.47 13.93 -15.56
N LYS A 466 3.29 13.28 -16.39
CA LYS A 466 3.92 13.86 -17.59
C LYS A 466 4.32 12.70 -18.50
N LEU A 467 3.64 12.54 -19.64
CA LEU A 467 3.84 11.42 -20.55
C LEU A 467 4.57 11.84 -21.82
N ASP A 468 5.41 10.94 -22.31
CA ASP A 468 6.02 11.02 -23.62
C ASP A 468 5.00 10.56 -24.68
N ALA A 469 4.81 11.37 -25.72
CA ALA A 469 3.87 11.06 -26.81
C ALA A 469 4.24 9.75 -27.53
N GLU A 470 5.53 9.41 -27.63
CA GLU A 470 5.99 8.18 -28.27
C GLU A 470 5.57 6.94 -27.44
N VAL A 471 5.64 7.04 -26.11
CA VAL A 471 5.21 5.96 -25.20
C VAL A 471 3.70 5.76 -25.26
N MET A 472 2.93 6.85 -25.33
CA MET A 472 1.47 6.79 -25.44
C MET A 472 1.03 6.09 -26.73
N GLU A 473 1.58 6.49 -27.89
CA GLU A 473 1.24 5.81 -29.15
C GLU A 473 1.68 4.34 -29.14
N THR A 474 2.84 4.01 -28.54
CA THR A 474 3.28 2.61 -28.38
C THR A 474 2.26 1.78 -27.58
N ILE A 475 1.76 2.31 -26.45
CA ILE A 475 0.77 1.62 -25.61
C ILE A 475 -0.54 1.43 -26.38
N LYS A 476 -1.02 2.49 -27.02
CA LYS A 476 -2.27 2.51 -27.79
C LYS A 476 -2.23 1.55 -28.99
N GLU A 477 -1.13 1.51 -29.73
CA GLU A 477 -0.92 0.53 -30.81
C GLU A 477 -0.93 -0.90 -30.27
N GLY A 478 -0.26 -1.13 -29.13
CA GLY A 478 -0.28 -2.42 -28.44
C GLY A 478 -1.68 -2.85 -28.00
N ILE A 479 -2.50 -1.94 -27.49
CA ILE A 479 -3.91 -2.21 -27.13
C ILE A 479 -4.72 -2.55 -28.39
N ALA A 480 -4.57 -1.77 -29.46
CA ALA A 480 -5.29 -1.99 -30.70
C ALA A 480 -4.96 -3.34 -31.34
N GLU A 481 -3.68 -3.72 -31.37
CA GLU A 481 -3.23 -5.04 -31.87
C GLU A 481 -3.73 -6.18 -30.99
N ALA A 482 -3.71 -6.00 -29.68
CA ALA A 482 -4.24 -7.00 -28.76
C ALA A 482 -5.76 -7.18 -28.90
N CYS A 483 -6.53 -6.10 -29.10
CA CYS A 483 -7.96 -6.18 -29.37
C CYS A 483 -8.25 -6.95 -30.67
N ARG A 484 -7.48 -6.68 -31.74
CA ARG A 484 -7.55 -7.45 -33.00
C ARG A 484 -7.30 -8.94 -32.77
N SER A 485 -6.25 -9.26 -32.03
CA SER A 485 -5.89 -10.65 -31.68
C SER A 485 -6.93 -11.32 -30.79
N ALA A 486 -7.62 -10.57 -29.93
CA ALA A 486 -8.68 -11.07 -29.05
C ALA A 486 -10.04 -11.25 -29.77
N GLY A 487 -10.20 -10.69 -30.96
CA GLY A 487 -11.46 -10.68 -31.71
C GLY A 487 -12.43 -9.57 -31.33
N CYS A 488 -11.98 -8.48 -30.68
CA CYS A 488 -12.83 -7.35 -30.28
C CYS A 488 -12.41 -6.00 -30.91
N ALA A 489 -13.35 -5.06 -30.95
CA ALA A 489 -13.13 -3.71 -31.47
C ALA A 489 -12.52 -2.79 -30.40
N PHE A 490 -11.43 -2.09 -30.72
CA PHE A 490 -10.91 -1.01 -29.87
C PHE A 490 -11.65 0.29 -30.20
N LEU A 491 -12.39 0.84 -29.24
CA LEU A 491 -13.23 2.05 -29.47
C LEU A 491 -12.49 3.35 -29.17
N GLY A 492 -11.41 3.30 -28.41
CA GLY A 492 -10.57 4.47 -28.12
C GLY A 492 -9.90 4.42 -26.76
N GLU A 493 -8.97 5.36 -26.59
CA GLU A 493 -8.24 5.63 -25.35
C GLU A 493 -8.60 7.02 -24.84
N GLU A 494 -8.91 7.13 -23.55
CA GLU A 494 -9.04 8.40 -22.86
C GLU A 494 -7.74 8.69 -22.10
N VAL A 495 -7.11 9.82 -22.39
CA VAL A 495 -5.83 10.23 -21.79
C VAL A 495 -6.07 11.41 -20.88
N THR A 496 -5.67 11.29 -19.62
CA THR A 496 -5.72 12.38 -18.63
C THR A 496 -4.32 12.71 -18.14
N GLU A 497 -3.88 13.94 -18.38
CA GLU A 497 -2.66 14.48 -17.79
C GLU A 497 -3.00 15.14 -16.45
N VAL A 498 -2.40 14.66 -15.36
CA VAL A 498 -2.69 15.11 -14.00
C VAL A 498 -1.55 16.00 -13.49
N ALA A 499 -1.82 17.28 -13.29
CA ALA A 499 -0.86 18.23 -12.73
C ALA A 499 -0.64 17.99 -11.21
N ALA A 500 0.25 17.05 -10.87
CA ALA A 500 0.81 16.70 -9.53
C ALA A 500 -0.18 16.09 -8.50
N PRO A 501 0.27 15.21 -7.55
CA PRO A 501 1.64 14.91 -7.12
C PRO A 501 2.17 13.57 -7.65
N CYS A 502 1.80 13.14 -8.86
CA CYS A 502 2.49 12.02 -9.49
C CYS A 502 3.93 12.43 -9.80
N ALA A 503 4.91 11.70 -9.25
CA ALA A 503 6.31 11.86 -9.59
C ALA A 503 6.49 11.77 -11.13
N PRO A 504 7.44 12.50 -11.72
CA PRO A 504 7.69 12.46 -13.17
C PRO A 504 7.84 11.00 -13.65
N GLY A 505 6.99 10.58 -14.58
CA GLY A 505 6.98 9.23 -15.14
C GLY A 505 6.04 8.23 -14.47
N HIS A 506 5.25 8.59 -13.44
CA HIS A 506 4.24 7.69 -12.88
C HIS A 506 2.93 7.75 -13.69
N CYS A 507 2.54 6.62 -14.28
CA CYS A 507 1.29 6.49 -15.04
C CYS A 507 0.46 5.32 -14.49
N ASP A 508 -0.85 5.39 -14.67
CA ASP A 508 -1.79 4.31 -14.44
C ASP A 508 -2.58 4.02 -15.71
N LEU A 509 -2.83 2.75 -15.99
CA LEU A 509 -3.48 2.28 -17.21
C LEU A 509 -4.60 1.32 -16.83
N ALA A 510 -5.82 1.68 -17.21
CA ALA A 510 -7.03 0.90 -16.98
C ALA A 510 -7.71 0.54 -18.30
N GLY A 511 -8.36 -0.63 -18.30
CA GLY A 511 -9.05 -1.19 -19.45
C GLY A 511 -10.48 -1.54 -19.09
N PHE A 512 -11.38 -1.31 -20.03
CA PHE A 512 -12.79 -1.63 -19.94
C PHE A 512 -13.18 -2.52 -21.12
N ALA A 513 -13.53 -3.77 -20.84
CA ALA A 513 -13.93 -4.75 -21.84
C ALA A 513 -15.41 -5.07 -21.71
N VAL A 514 -16.10 -5.18 -22.85
CA VAL A 514 -17.48 -5.66 -22.93
C VAL A 514 -17.54 -6.85 -23.87
N GLY A 515 -18.19 -7.92 -23.40
CA GLY A 515 -18.48 -9.12 -24.18
C GLY A 515 -19.97 -9.46 -24.17
N ALA A 516 -20.35 -10.44 -24.98
CA ALA A 516 -21.71 -10.96 -25.00
C ALA A 516 -21.73 -12.50 -24.99
N VAL A 517 -22.79 -13.05 -24.41
CA VAL A 517 -23.09 -14.48 -24.41
C VAL A 517 -24.57 -14.68 -24.60
N GLU A 518 -24.96 -15.69 -25.38
CA GLU A 518 -26.37 -16.10 -25.45
C GLU A 518 -26.85 -16.61 -24.09
N ARG A 519 -28.09 -16.29 -23.71
CA ARG A 519 -28.64 -16.69 -22.41
C ARG A 519 -28.50 -18.18 -22.11
N GLY A 520 -28.68 -19.02 -23.13
CA GLY A 520 -28.55 -20.48 -23.04
C GLY A 520 -27.12 -21.03 -23.14
N GLN A 521 -26.14 -20.21 -23.52
CA GLN A 521 -24.74 -20.61 -23.70
C GLN A 521 -23.81 -20.11 -22.60
N ARG A 522 -24.36 -19.49 -21.55
CA ARG A 522 -23.61 -19.21 -20.33
C ARG A 522 -22.98 -20.49 -19.84
N LEU A 523 -21.71 -20.42 -19.42
CA LEU A 523 -21.08 -21.57 -18.79
C LEU A 523 -21.97 -22.02 -17.62
N PRO A 524 -22.36 -23.31 -17.56
CA PRO A 524 -23.54 -23.81 -16.85
C PRO A 524 -23.45 -23.76 -15.31
N GLY A 525 -22.53 -22.97 -14.79
CA GLY A 525 -22.35 -22.71 -13.37
C GLY A 525 -21.63 -23.84 -12.66
N LEU A 526 -20.83 -23.43 -11.68
CA LEU A 526 -19.97 -24.27 -10.84
C LEU A 526 -20.74 -25.34 -10.05
N GLN A 527 -22.07 -25.25 -9.97
CA GLN A 527 -22.93 -26.24 -9.31
C GLN A 527 -22.91 -27.63 -9.97
N ARG A 528 -22.37 -27.77 -11.18
CA ARG A 528 -22.21 -29.05 -11.88
C ARG A 528 -20.85 -29.73 -11.64
N ALA A 529 -19.93 -29.04 -10.96
CA ALA A 529 -18.66 -29.65 -10.55
C ALA A 529 -18.96 -30.78 -9.56
N ARG A 530 -18.35 -31.95 -9.78
CA ARG A 530 -18.53 -33.12 -8.95
C ARG A 530 -17.17 -33.71 -8.64
N GLU A 531 -17.11 -34.44 -7.53
CA GLU A 531 -15.95 -35.27 -7.21
C GLU A 531 -15.56 -36.15 -8.41
N GLY A 532 -14.27 -36.16 -8.74
CA GLY A 532 -13.71 -36.90 -9.86
C GLY A 532 -13.63 -36.12 -11.18
N ASP A 533 -14.22 -34.92 -11.28
CA ASP A 533 -14.00 -34.04 -12.43
C ASP A 533 -12.53 -33.68 -12.58
N ALA A 534 -12.09 -33.54 -13.83
CA ALA A 534 -10.71 -33.22 -14.17
C ALA A 534 -10.47 -31.71 -14.20
N LEU A 535 -9.29 -31.30 -13.73
CA LEU A 535 -8.78 -29.93 -13.86
C LEU A 535 -7.74 -29.88 -14.97
N LEU A 536 -8.01 -29.10 -16.02
CA LEU A 536 -7.07 -28.86 -17.10
C LEU A 536 -6.44 -27.48 -16.92
N GLY A 537 -5.12 -27.39 -16.93
CA GLY A 537 -4.35 -26.15 -16.82
C GLY A 537 -3.81 -25.71 -18.16
N LEU A 538 -4.02 -24.45 -18.51
CA LEU A 538 -3.44 -23.80 -19.69
C LEU A 538 -2.10 -23.16 -19.33
N GLY A 539 -1.09 -23.35 -20.15
CA GLY A 539 0.24 -22.80 -19.93
C GLY A 539 0.30 -21.28 -20.03
N SER A 540 1.06 -20.69 -19.13
CA SER A 540 1.44 -19.28 -19.16
C SER A 540 2.95 -19.12 -19.34
N PRO A 541 3.39 -18.28 -20.28
CA PRO A 541 4.81 -18.00 -20.47
C PRO A 541 5.37 -16.99 -19.45
N GLY A 542 4.54 -16.36 -18.59
CA GLY A 542 4.99 -15.25 -17.75
C GLY A 542 4.12 -14.97 -16.53
N ILE A 543 4.40 -13.87 -15.84
CA ILE A 543 3.82 -13.55 -14.51
C ILE A 543 2.43 -12.90 -14.62
N HIS A 544 2.01 -12.47 -15.81
CA HIS A 544 0.76 -11.74 -16.06
C HIS A 544 0.67 -10.39 -15.33
N GLY A 545 -0.44 -10.05 -14.68
CA GLY A 545 -0.76 -8.68 -14.25
C GLY A 545 -0.45 -8.36 -12.78
N ARG A 546 -1.11 -9.02 -11.82
CA ARG A 546 -1.11 -8.56 -10.42
C ARG A 546 0.07 -8.99 -9.55
N GLY A 547 0.79 -10.05 -9.91
CA GLY A 547 1.94 -10.55 -9.13
C GLY A 547 3.14 -9.58 -9.07
N PHE A 548 3.10 -8.48 -9.81
CA PHE A 548 4.21 -7.54 -9.99
C PHE A 548 4.57 -6.71 -8.75
N GLY A 549 3.70 -6.63 -7.73
CA GLY A 549 4.05 -5.99 -6.46
C GLY A 549 5.19 -6.73 -5.72
N VAL A 550 5.09 -8.08 -5.67
CA VAL A 550 6.12 -8.93 -5.10
C VAL A 550 7.37 -8.96 -5.99
N VAL A 551 7.19 -9.06 -7.31
CA VAL A 551 8.32 -8.99 -8.27
C VAL A 551 9.10 -7.68 -8.12
N ARG A 552 8.42 -6.54 -8.02
CA ARG A 552 9.06 -5.23 -7.82
C ARG A 552 9.83 -5.19 -6.50
N SER A 553 9.26 -5.74 -5.43
CA SER A 553 9.92 -5.83 -4.12
C SER A 553 11.19 -6.69 -4.19
N ILE A 554 11.13 -7.84 -4.86
CA ILE A 554 12.28 -8.72 -5.10
C ILE A 554 13.33 -8.01 -5.95
N LEU A 555 12.94 -7.30 -7.01
CA LEU A 555 13.88 -6.54 -7.85
C LEU A 555 14.63 -5.45 -7.06
N LEU A 556 13.98 -4.81 -6.10
CA LEU A 556 14.61 -3.78 -5.25
C LEU A 556 15.64 -4.38 -4.27
N THR A 557 15.43 -5.62 -3.82
CA THR A 557 16.33 -6.32 -2.90
C THR A 557 17.37 -7.18 -3.61
N SER A 558 17.10 -7.59 -4.86
CA SER A 558 17.97 -8.47 -5.64
C SER A 558 19.21 -7.75 -6.16
N SER A 559 20.25 -8.53 -6.45
CA SER A 559 21.46 -8.01 -7.10
C SER A 559 21.31 -7.82 -8.62
N LEU A 560 20.21 -8.31 -9.21
CA LEU A 560 19.91 -8.25 -10.63
C LEU A 560 19.10 -7.00 -10.97
N ARG A 561 19.36 -6.40 -12.14
CA ARG A 561 18.59 -5.28 -12.71
C ARG A 561 17.76 -5.79 -13.89
N CYS A 562 16.80 -4.99 -14.37
CA CYS A 562 16.07 -5.30 -15.62
C CYS A 562 17.03 -5.65 -16.78
N SER A 563 18.17 -4.97 -16.87
CA SER A 563 19.17 -5.19 -17.92
C SER A 563 20.14 -6.35 -17.66
N SER A 564 20.02 -7.04 -16.52
CA SER A 564 20.81 -8.24 -16.24
C SER A 564 20.33 -9.42 -17.10
N PRO A 565 21.19 -10.39 -17.43
CA PRO A 565 20.77 -11.62 -18.10
C PRO A 565 19.67 -12.34 -17.31
N ALA A 566 18.66 -12.87 -18.00
CA ALA A 566 17.60 -13.61 -17.34
C ALA A 566 18.12 -14.92 -16.73
N PRO A 567 17.69 -15.28 -15.50
CA PRO A 567 18.05 -16.54 -14.85
C PRO A 567 17.72 -17.74 -15.74
N GLY A 568 18.72 -18.61 -16.00
CA GLY A 568 18.56 -19.84 -16.80
C GLY A 568 18.61 -19.68 -18.33
N SER A 569 18.67 -18.44 -18.84
CA SER A 569 18.82 -18.18 -20.28
C SER A 569 20.29 -18.24 -20.76
N CYS A 570 20.52 -18.85 -21.94
CA CYS A 570 21.79 -18.79 -22.66
C CYS A 570 21.78 -17.63 -23.67
N GLY A 571 22.12 -16.43 -23.22
CA GLY A 571 22.44 -15.28 -24.09
C GLY A 571 21.24 -14.48 -24.62
N ASP A 572 21.46 -13.16 -24.69
CA ASP A 572 20.62 -12.08 -25.23
C ASP A 572 19.29 -11.73 -24.56
N THR A 573 18.65 -12.63 -23.80
CA THR A 573 17.40 -12.29 -23.08
C THR A 573 17.68 -11.67 -21.72
N THR A 574 17.14 -10.48 -21.45
CA THR A 574 17.29 -9.78 -20.17
C THR A 574 16.20 -10.19 -19.17
N LEU A 575 16.44 -9.97 -17.88
CA LEU A 575 15.45 -10.20 -16.83
C LEU A 575 14.20 -9.35 -17.08
N GLY A 576 14.35 -8.12 -17.57
CA GLY A 576 13.24 -7.26 -17.98
C GLY A 576 12.39 -7.89 -19.07
N ASP A 577 12.98 -8.56 -20.05
CA ASP A 577 12.27 -9.21 -21.16
C ASP A 577 11.42 -10.40 -20.68
N VAL A 578 11.98 -11.21 -19.76
CA VAL A 578 11.25 -12.34 -19.19
C VAL A 578 10.13 -11.88 -18.25
N LEU A 579 10.38 -10.84 -17.43
CA LEU A 579 9.34 -10.28 -16.59
C LEU A 579 8.21 -9.66 -17.43
N LEU A 580 8.54 -8.84 -18.42
CA LEU A 580 7.57 -8.16 -19.29
C LEU A 580 7.04 -9.03 -20.43
N THR A 581 7.19 -10.34 -20.33
CA THR A 581 6.54 -11.28 -21.24
C THR A 581 5.02 -11.05 -21.21
N PRO A 582 4.39 -10.84 -22.38
CA PRO A 582 2.99 -10.46 -22.45
C PRO A 582 2.06 -11.59 -22.03
N GLY A 583 0.94 -11.22 -21.42
CA GLY A 583 -0.14 -12.12 -21.09
C GLY A 583 -0.75 -12.77 -22.34
N LYS A 584 -1.07 -14.06 -22.20
CA LYS A 584 -1.73 -14.82 -23.26
C LYS A 584 -3.22 -14.51 -23.28
N MET A 585 -3.76 -14.26 -24.47
CA MET A 585 -5.19 -14.14 -24.70
C MET A 585 -5.74 -15.50 -25.11
N PHE A 586 -6.74 -15.98 -24.39
CA PHE A 586 -7.31 -17.30 -24.64
C PHE A 586 -8.60 -17.27 -25.47
N SER A 587 -9.16 -16.08 -25.74
CA SER A 587 -10.50 -15.94 -26.33
C SER A 587 -10.68 -16.63 -27.68
N PRO A 588 -9.81 -16.45 -28.70
CA PRO A 588 -10.08 -17.03 -30.01
C PRO A 588 -9.98 -18.56 -30.00
N ALA A 589 -9.06 -19.09 -29.18
CA ALA A 589 -8.80 -20.51 -29.09
C ALA A 589 -9.82 -21.26 -28.23
N LEU A 590 -10.28 -20.65 -27.13
CA LEU A 590 -11.14 -21.33 -26.17
C LEU A 590 -12.62 -21.11 -26.40
N LEU A 591 -13.07 -20.03 -27.03
CA LEU A 591 -14.52 -19.79 -27.22
C LEU A 591 -15.26 -20.98 -27.86
N PRO A 592 -14.75 -21.63 -28.93
CA PRO A 592 -15.39 -22.83 -29.48
C PRO A 592 -15.45 -24.00 -28.49
N ILE A 593 -14.40 -24.17 -27.67
CA ILE A 593 -14.30 -25.24 -26.67
C ILE A 593 -15.24 -24.98 -25.50
N LEU A 594 -15.33 -23.74 -25.02
CA LEU A 594 -16.25 -23.34 -23.97
C LEU A 594 -17.71 -23.49 -24.42
N ARG A 595 -18.00 -23.19 -25.70
CA ARG A 595 -19.33 -23.35 -26.31
C ARG A 595 -19.69 -24.80 -26.66
N SER A 596 -18.74 -25.74 -26.60
CA SER A 596 -19.01 -27.17 -26.88
C SER A 596 -19.95 -27.83 -25.87
N GLY A 597 -20.12 -27.23 -24.68
CA GLY A 597 -20.88 -27.81 -23.58
C GLY A 597 -20.12 -28.86 -22.76
N HIS A 598 -18.87 -29.19 -23.13
CA HIS A 598 -18.02 -30.15 -22.41
C HIS A 598 -17.28 -29.53 -21.21
N VAL A 599 -17.16 -28.20 -21.17
CA VAL A 599 -16.50 -27.45 -20.10
C VAL A 599 -17.53 -27.00 -19.05
N LYS A 600 -17.27 -27.31 -17.79
CA LYS A 600 -18.14 -26.96 -16.66
C LYS A 600 -17.82 -25.58 -16.07
N GLY A 601 -16.56 -25.15 -16.16
CA GLY A 601 -16.11 -23.85 -15.71
C GLY A 601 -14.73 -23.49 -16.25
N PHE A 602 -14.43 -22.20 -16.26
CA PHE A 602 -13.17 -21.61 -16.67
C PHE A 602 -12.80 -20.48 -15.71
N ALA A 603 -11.53 -20.42 -15.28
CA ALA A 603 -11.03 -19.31 -14.48
C ALA A 603 -9.60 -18.92 -14.88
N PRO A 604 -9.34 -17.64 -15.15
CA PRO A 604 -7.98 -17.14 -15.31
C PRO A 604 -7.24 -17.10 -13.96
N THR A 605 -5.93 -17.28 -14.00
CA THR A 605 -5.04 -17.33 -12.82
C THR A 605 -4.08 -16.14 -12.74
N ALA A 606 -4.39 -15.05 -13.46
CA ALA A 606 -3.61 -13.81 -13.46
C ALA A 606 -3.56 -13.08 -12.09
N GLU A 607 -4.43 -13.47 -11.16
CA GLU A 607 -4.47 -13.00 -9.76
C GLU A 607 -3.91 -14.04 -8.77
N GLY A 608 -3.20 -15.07 -9.26
CA GLY A 608 -2.68 -16.18 -8.47
C GLY A 608 -3.34 -17.51 -8.82
N LEU A 609 -2.59 -18.61 -8.69
CA LEU A 609 -3.08 -19.96 -8.96
C LEU A 609 -4.24 -20.35 -8.04
N LEU A 610 -4.06 -20.18 -6.73
CA LEU A 610 -5.10 -20.49 -5.73
C LEU A 610 -6.29 -19.53 -5.81
N GLY A 611 -6.03 -18.24 -6.06
CA GLY A 611 -7.07 -17.23 -6.23
C GLY A 611 -7.99 -17.50 -7.43
N GLY A 612 -7.41 -17.91 -8.56
CA GLY A 612 -8.19 -18.30 -9.75
C GLY A 612 -9.05 -19.54 -9.51
N ILE A 613 -8.47 -20.59 -8.94
CA ILE A 613 -9.17 -21.86 -8.70
C ILE A 613 -10.23 -21.75 -7.60
N SER A 614 -10.00 -20.94 -6.55
CA SER A 614 -10.99 -20.76 -5.48
C SER A 614 -12.25 -20.07 -5.99
N ARG A 615 -12.13 -19.13 -6.93
CA ARG A 615 -13.29 -18.55 -7.63
C ARG A 615 -14.00 -19.54 -8.56
N LEU A 616 -13.31 -20.59 -8.97
CA LEU A 616 -13.83 -21.63 -9.86
C LEU A 616 -14.54 -22.76 -9.11
N LEU A 617 -14.27 -23.01 -7.83
CA LEU A 617 -14.83 -24.16 -7.14
C LEU A 617 -15.96 -23.75 -6.18
N PRO A 618 -17.11 -24.45 -6.18
CA PRO A 618 -18.17 -24.20 -5.22
C PRO A 618 -17.79 -24.72 -3.82
N GLU A 619 -18.41 -24.19 -2.77
CA GLU A 619 -18.06 -24.51 -1.36
C GLU A 619 -18.16 -26.00 -0.98
N HIS A 620 -18.92 -26.79 -1.74
CA HIS A 620 -19.18 -28.22 -1.47
C HIS A 620 -18.15 -29.17 -2.11
N VAL A 621 -17.14 -28.66 -2.81
CA VAL A 621 -16.03 -29.47 -3.34
C VAL A 621 -14.69 -28.79 -3.08
N SER A 622 -13.64 -29.60 -3.13
CA SER A 622 -12.25 -29.15 -3.03
C SER A 622 -11.47 -29.57 -4.27
N ALA A 623 -10.23 -29.13 -4.42
CA ALA A 623 -9.35 -29.57 -5.50
C ALA A 623 -7.98 -29.97 -5.02
N VAL A 624 -7.41 -30.98 -5.67
CA VAL A 624 -6.02 -31.40 -5.50
C VAL A 624 -5.33 -31.29 -6.85
N LEU A 625 -4.21 -30.58 -6.86
CA LEU A 625 -3.35 -30.37 -8.00
C LEU A 625 -1.97 -30.98 -7.74
N ASP A 626 -1.29 -31.44 -8.79
CA ASP A 626 0.09 -31.92 -8.70
C ASP A 626 1.01 -31.05 -9.57
N ALA A 627 1.86 -30.25 -8.92
CA ALA A 627 2.75 -29.31 -9.60
C ALA A 627 3.80 -29.96 -10.51
N LEU A 628 4.04 -31.27 -10.39
CA LEU A 628 4.93 -32.01 -11.29
C LEU A 628 4.27 -32.35 -12.63
N SER A 629 2.96 -32.13 -12.78
CA SER A 629 2.23 -32.48 -14.00
C SER A 629 2.27 -31.40 -15.09
N TRP A 630 2.77 -30.20 -14.78
CA TRP A 630 2.97 -29.13 -15.75
C TRP A 630 4.36 -28.52 -15.68
N LYS A 631 4.73 -27.80 -16.73
CA LYS A 631 6.02 -27.12 -16.81
C LYS A 631 5.92 -25.75 -16.14
N ILE A 632 6.64 -25.56 -15.04
CA ILE A 632 6.79 -24.24 -14.40
C ILE A 632 7.95 -23.48 -15.07
N PRO A 633 7.72 -22.26 -15.61
CA PRO A 633 8.79 -21.43 -16.17
C PRO A 633 9.87 -21.06 -15.13
N GLU A 634 11.13 -20.98 -15.57
CA GLU A 634 12.29 -20.81 -14.67
C GLU A 634 12.26 -19.52 -13.85
N ILE A 635 11.58 -18.49 -14.36
CA ILE A 635 11.39 -17.23 -13.65
C ILE A 635 10.69 -17.41 -12.30
N PHE A 636 9.76 -18.37 -12.18
CA PHE A 636 9.08 -18.64 -10.92
C PHE A 636 10.02 -19.34 -9.92
N GLY A 637 10.88 -20.25 -10.38
CA GLY A 637 11.93 -20.85 -9.55
C GLY A 637 12.95 -19.81 -9.06
N TRP A 638 13.29 -18.84 -9.91
CA TRP A 638 14.11 -17.69 -9.50
C TRP A 638 13.39 -16.80 -8.47
N LEU A 639 12.14 -16.42 -8.70
CA LEU A 639 11.36 -15.60 -7.75
C LEU A 639 11.20 -16.30 -6.39
N TYR A 640 10.97 -17.61 -6.40
CA TYR A 640 10.89 -18.44 -5.19
C TYR A 640 12.19 -18.37 -4.37
N LYS A 641 13.35 -18.52 -5.03
CA LYS A 641 14.66 -18.50 -4.37
C LYS A 641 15.12 -17.09 -3.96
N GLU A 642 15.06 -16.13 -4.88
CA GLU A 642 15.56 -14.77 -4.64
C GLU A 642 14.66 -13.99 -3.66
N GLY A 643 13.35 -14.22 -3.72
CA GLY A 643 12.38 -13.61 -2.80
C GLY A 643 12.24 -14.31 -1.46
N ASN A 644 12.87 -15.47 -1.27
CA ASN A 644 12.70 -16.33 -0.09
C ASN A 644 11.22 -16.56 0.26
N LEU A 645 10.41 -16.82 -0.78
CA LEU A 645 8.97 -17.01 -0.67
C LEU A 645 8.65 -18.47 -0.32
N SER A 646 7.61 -18.71 0.45
CA SER A 646 7.05 -20.05 0.62
C SER A 646 6.29 -20.51 -0.63
N ALA A 647 6.13 -21.83 -0.80
CA ALA A 647 5.36 -22.37 -1.94
C ALA A 647 3.89 -21.91 -1.91
N GLU A 648 3.33 -21.71 -0.71
CA GLU A 648 1.97 -21.18 -0.55
C GLU A 648 1.86 -19.73 -1.01
N GLU A 649 2.79 -18.85 -0.60
CA GLU A 649 2.83 -17.45 -1.06
C GLU A 649 3.00 -17.34 -2.58
N MET A 650 3.80 -18.24 -3.17
CA MET A 650 3.94 -18.36 -4.63
C MET A 650 2.59 -18.70 -5.27
N ALA A 651 1.89 -19.71 -4.79
CA ALA A 651 0.61 -20.14 -5.35
C ALA A 651 -0.52 -19.12 -5.14
N GLN A 652 -0.50 -18.38 -4.02
CA GLN A 652 -1.46 -17.33 -3.72
C GLN A 652 -1.27 -16.10 -4.61
N THR A 653 -0.02 -15.74 -4.92
CA THR A 653 0.30 -14.45 -5.56
C THR A 653 0.60 -14.56 -7.05
N LEU A 654 1.06 -15.73 -7.50
CA LEU A 654 1.58 -15.95 -8.85
C LEU A 654 0.89 -17.12 -9.56
N PRO A 655 0.79 -17.08 -10.90
CA PRO A 655 0.19 -18.15 -11.71
C PRO A 655 0.99 -19.47 -11.70
N CYS A 656 2.28 -19.43 -11.32
CA CYS A 656 3.16 -20.59 -11.26
C CYS A 656 3.17 -21.44 -12.55
N GLY A 657 3.11 -20.78 -13.72
CA GLY A 657 3.13 -21.43 -15.03
C GLY A 657 1.76 -21.80 -15.61
N ILE A 658 0.67 -21.66 -14.86
CA ILE A 658 -0.70 -21.87 -15.36
C ILE A 658 -1.37 -20.51 -15.55
N GLY A 659 -1.88 -20.21 -16.76
CA GLY A 659 -2.57 -18.96 -17.09
C GLY A 659 -4.10 -19.00 -16.94
N ALA A 660 -4.68 -20.19 -17.01
CA ALA A 660 -6.10 -20.43 -16.71
C ALA A 660 -6.37 -21.91 -16.43
N VAL A 661 -7.49 -22.20 -15.76
CA VAL A 661 -7.92 -23.56 -15.38
C VAL A 661 -9.33 -23.83 -15.89
N LEU A 662 -9.56 -25.04 -16.41
CA LEU A 662 -10.87 -25.54 -16.81
C LEU A 662 -11.28 -26.71 -15.93
N VAL A 663 -12.56 -26.74 -15.55
CA VAL A 663 -13.19 -27.94 -14.98
C VAL A 663 -13.91 -28.69 -16.09
N VAL A 664 -13.54 -29.96 -16.29
CA VAL A 664 -14.08 -30.80 -17.34
C VAL A 664 -14.57 -32.12 -16.75
N GLN A 665 -15.65 -32.64 -17.31
CA GLN A 665 -16.13 -33.97 -16.96
C GLN A 665 -15.05 -35.03 -17.21
N LYS A 666 -14.84 -35.94 -16.26
CA LYS A 666 -13.78 -36.96 -16.29
C LYS A 666 -13.69 -37.73 -17.61
N GLU A 667 -14.84 -38.16 -18.16
CA GLU A 667 -14.88 -38.97 -19.39
C GLU A 667 -14.49 -38.16 -20.64
N LEU A 668 -14.62 -36.83 -20.59
CA LEU A 668 -14.33 -35.94 -21.71
C LEU A 668 -12.98 -35.22 -21.56
N ALA A 669 -12.30 -35.40 -20.43
CA ALA A 669 -11.08 -34.67 -20.10
C ALA A 669 -9.98 -34.82 -21.16
N GLN A 670 -9.72 -36.04 -21.64
CA GLN A 670 -8.71 -36.29 -22.68
C GLN A 670 -9.09 -35.66 -24.03
N HIS A 671 -10.37 -35.68 -24.39
CA HIS A 671 -10.82 -35.10 -25.65
C HIS A 671 -10.68 -33.56 -25.63
N VAL A 672 -11.16 -32.92 -24.57
CA VAL A 672 -11.03 -31.46 -24.39
C VAL A 672 -9.55 -31.05 -24.29
N LEU A 673 -8.72 -31.83 -23.60
CA LEU A 673 -7.28 -31.57 -23.52
C LEU A 673 -6.62 -31.61 -24.90
N GLN A 674 -6.96 -32.59 -25.76
CA GLN A 674 -6.44 -32.67 -27.12
C GLN A 674 -6.89 -31.49 -27.98
N ASP A 675 -8.14 -31.05 -27.86
CA ASP A 675 -8.66 -29.89 -28.60
C ASP A 675 -7.93 -28.60 -28.20
N ILE A 676 -7.64 -28.42 -26.90
CA ILE A 676 -6.85 -27.29 -26.40
C ILE A 676 -5.40 -27.38 -26.91
N GLN A 677 -4.79 -28.57 -26.84
CA GLN A 677 -3.39 -28.81 -27.22
C GLN A 677 -3.08 -28.53 -28.70
N ARG A 678 -4.10 -28.48 -29.57
CA ARG A 678 -3.93 -28.06 -30.97
C ARG A 678 -3.53 -26.59 -31.12
N GLN A 679 -3.82 -25.75 -30.13
CA GLN A 679 -3.62 -24.30 -30.20
C GLN A 679 -2.81 -23.73 -29.02
N GLN A 680 -2.79 -24.42 -27.88
CA GLN A 680 -2.26 -23.92 -26.62
C GLN A 680 -1.52 -25.03 -25.87
N GLU A 681 -0.49 -24.70 -25.08
CA GLU A 681 0.05 -25.65 -24.11
C GLU A 681 -0.98 -25.89 -23.00
N ALA A 682 -1.24 -27.16 -22.69
CA ALA A 682 -2.16 -27.52 -21.62
C ALA A 682 -1.83 -28.91 -21.05
N TRP A 683 -2.18 -29.09 -19.78
CA TRP A 683 -1.95 -30.31 -19.02
C TRP A 683 -3.17 -30.70 -18.18
N LEU A 684 -3.27 -31.99 -17.84
CA LEU A 684 -4.14 -32.44 -16.77
C LEU A 684 -3.44 -32.15 -15.44
N ILE A 685 -3.89 -31.13 -14.72
CA ILE A 685 -3.19 -30.60 -13.54
C ILE A 685 -3.69 -31.14 -12.22
N GLY A 686 -4.89 -31.73 -12.21
CA GLY A 686 -5.49 -32.18 -10.97
C GLY A 686 -6.91 -32.70 -11.15
N ARG A 687 -7.60 -32.83 -10.02
CA ARG A 687 -8.98 -33.30 -9.94
C ARG A 687 -9.77 -32.60 -8.84
N VAL A 688 -11.07 -32.56 -9.00
CA VAL A 688 -12.02 -32.16 -7.97
C VAL A 688 -12.23 -33.32 -6.99
N VAL A 689 -12.21 -33.04 -5.70
CA VAL A 689 -12.40 -33.99 -4.60
C VAL A 689 -13.56 -33.55 -3.70
N ALA A 690 -14.09 -34.43 -2.86
CA ALA A 690 -15.10 -34.08 -1.86
C ALA A 690 -14.60 -32.98 -0.91
N ALA A 691 -15.51 -32.14 -0.40
CA ALA A 691 -15.16 -31.05 0.51
C ALA A 691 -14.45 -31.56 1.77
N CYS A 692 -13.31 -30.93 2.10
CA CYS A 692 -12.59 -31.21 3.33
C CYS A 692 -13.23 -30.43 4.50
N HIS A 693 -13.63 -31.10 5.59
CA HIS A 693 -14.30 -30.48 6.75
C HIS A 693 -13.35 -29.85 7.79
N THR A 694 -12.04 -29.81 7.53
CA THR A 694 -11.06 -29.17 8.40
C THR A 694 -10.83 -27.71 8.00
N ALA A 695 -10.57 -26.82 8.97
CA ALA A 695 -10.40 -25.37 8.82
C ALA A 695 -9.13 -24.92 8.02
N GLY A 696 -8.73 -25.68 7.00
CA GLY A 696 -7.64 -25.39 6.06
C GLY A 696 -8.16 -25.09 4.64
N SER A 697 -7.28 -24.63 3.76
CA SER A 697 -7.58 -24.17 2.39
C SER A 697 -8.34 -25.21 1.56
N HIS A 698 -9.40 -24.79 0.85
CA HIS A 698 -10.23 -25.64 -0.03
C HIS A 698 -9.47 -26.27 -1.23
N ILE A 699 -8.20 -25.89 -1.44
CA ILE A 699 -7.37 -26.30 -2.58
C ILE A 699 -6.00 -26.69 -2.04
N GLU A 700 -5.51 -27.84 -2.51
CA GLU A 700 -4.18 -28.36 -2.20
C GLU A 700 -3.36 -28.46 -3.49
N VAL A 701 -2.11 -27.98 -3.44
CA VAL A 701 -1.15 -28.09 -4.55
C VAL A 701 0.04 -28.92 -4.07
N GLU A 702 0.02 -30.20 -4.42
CA GLU A 702 1.07 -31.15 -4.10
C GLU A 702 2.34 -30.81 -4.89
N ASN A 703 3.51 -31.10 -4.29
CA ASN A 703 4.82 -31.03 -4.92
C ASN A 703 5.25 -29.65 -5.46
N LEU A 704 4.55 -28.55 -5.10
CA LEU A 704 4.85 -27.22 -5.65
C LEU A 704 6.25 -26.74 -5.31
N ALA A 705 6.70 -26.93 -4.06
CA ALA A 705 8.05 -26.57 -3.65
C ALA A 705 9.11 -27.33 -4.46
N GLU A 706 8.89 -28.61 -4.72
CA GLU A 706 9.78 -29.45 -5.52
C GLU A 706 9.80 -28.99 -6.98
N ALA A 707 8.64 -28.78 -7.59
CA ALA A 707 8.52 -28.28 -8.96
C ALA A 707 9.19 -26.91 -9.14
N LEU A 708 9.03 -26.00 -8.16
CA LEU A 708 9.71 -24.69 -8.15
C LEU A 708 11.24 -24.82 -8.01
N GLN A 709 11.72 -25.78 -7.20
CA GLN A 709 13.16 -26.06 -7.09
C GLN A 709 13.73 -26.67 -8.37
N LEU A 710 12.99 -27.58 -9.02
CA LEU A 710 13.37 -28.20 -10.30
C LEU A 710 13.39 -27.19 -11.45
N SER A 711 12.46 -26.24 -11.45
CA SER A 711 12.41 -25.14 -12.42
C SER A 711 13.46 -24.05 -12.16
N SER A 712 14.09 -24.05 -10.98
CA SER A 712 15.14 -23.07 -10.71
C SER A 712 16.34 -23.31 -11.64
N PRO A 713 16.99 -22.24 -12.13
CA PRO A 713 18.17 -22.39 -12.98
C PRO A 713 19.17 -23.34 -12.32
N ARG A 714 19.52 -24.44 -13.00
CA ARG A 714 20.61 -25.31 -12.55
C ARG A 714 21.87 -24.46 -12.54
N GLN A 715 22.30 -24.04 -11.35
CA GLN A 715 23.73 -23.82 -11.15
C GLN A 715 24.44 -25.09 -11.60
N LEU A 716 25.55 -24.93 -12.32
CA LEU A 716 26.52 -25.98 -12.64
C LEU A 716 26.87 -26.82 -11.38
N LEU A 717 26.03 -27.80 -11.09
CA LEU A 717 26.16 -28.78 -9.99
C LEU A 717 25.98 -30.21 -10.53
N ASP A 718 26.03 -30.41 -11.85
CA ASP A 718 26.25 -31.71 -12.48
C ASP A 718 27.71 -31.82 -12.92
N ALA A 719 28.59 -32.05 -11.94
CA ALA A 719 29.93 -32.60 -12.14
C ALA A 719 30.27 -33.62 -11.05
N SER A 720 29.28 -34.42 -10.64
CA SER A 720 29.45 -35.48 -9.64
C SER A 720 28.74 -36.78 -10.02
N THR A 721 29.03 -37.29 -11.22
CA THR A 721 28.99 -38.72 -11.53
C THR A 721 30.11 -39.06 -12.50
N ALA A 722 31.35 -38.82 -12.08
CA ALA A 722 32.52 -39.48 -12.63
C ALA A 722 33.50 -39.69 -11.48
N GLU A 723 34.08 -40.88 -11.47
CA GLU A 723 34.83 -41.51 -10.40
C GLU A 723 35.78 -40.57 -9.63
N ILE A 724 35.84 -40.79 -8.32
CA ILE A 724 36.74 -40.15 -7.38
C ILE A 724 38.19 -40.37 -7.85
N GLN A 725 38.78 -39.32 -8.41
CA GLN A 725 40.23 -39.10 -8.36
C GLN A 725 40.49 -37.79 -7.61
N PRO A 726 41.36 -37.77 -6.57
CA PRO A 726 41.59 -36.58 -5.78
C PRO A 726 42.45 -35.59 -6.59
N GLN A 727 41.84 -34.53 -7.10
CA GLN A 727 42.56 -33.37 -7.63
C GLN A 727 42.75 -32.28 -6.56
N PRO A 728 43.84 -31.49 -6.65
CA PRO A 728 44.46 -30.84 -5.49
C PRO A 728 43.65 -29.64 -4.99
N ARG A 729 43.52 -29.52 -3.66
CA ARG A 729 42.92 -28.35 -3.00
C ARG A 729 43.59 -27.06 -3.51
N LYS A 730 42.81 -26.16 -4.12
CA LYS A 730 43.27 -24.79 -4.41
C LYS A 730 43.81 -24.17 -3.13
N ARG A 731 45.01 -23.58 -3.20
CA ARG A 731 45.68 -22.89 -2.08
C ARG A 731 44.77 -21.76 -1.57
N LYS A 732 44.53 -21.74 -0.25
CA LYS A 732 43.73 -20.67 0.40
C LYS A 732 44.47 -19.33 0.29
N VAL A 733 43.73 -18.26 0.01
CA VAL A 733 44.25 -16.89 -0.03
C VAL A 733 44.65 -16.46 1.37
N LYS A 734 45.89 -15.97 1.54
CA LYS A 734 46.41 -15.49 2.82
C LYS A 734 45.88 -14.09 3.15
N VAL A 735 45.19 -13.95 4.27
CA VAL A 735 44.50 -12.72 4.68
C VAL A 735 45.11 -12.15 5.94
N ALA A 736 45.35 -10.83 5.96
CA ALA A 736 45.63 -10.08 7.18
C ALA A 736 44.45 -9.22 7.61
N VAL A 737 44.25 -9.09 8.92
CA VAL A 737 43.23 -8.19 9.49
C VAL A 737 43.90 -7.05 10.25
N LEU A 738 43.56 -5.81 9.90
CA LEU A 738 44.02 -4.61 10.61
C LEU A 738 42.92 -4.13 11.58
N VAL A 739 43.27 -3.84 12.84
CA VAL A 739 42.32 -3.49 13.91
C VAL A 739 42.80 -2.33 14.80
N SER A 740 41.87 -1.53 15.35
CA SER A 740 42.19 -0.44 16.31
C SER A 740 41.55 -0.58 17.70
N GLY A 741 40.84 -1.67 17.98
CA GLY A 741 40.20 -1.90 19.29
C GLY A 741 38.72 -1.53 19.38
N ALA A 742 38.10 -1.14 18.25
CA ALA A 742 36.69 -0.74 18.16
C ALA A 742 35.89 -1.64 17.19
N GLY A 743 36.52 -2.67 16.61
CA GLY A 743 35.92 -3.52 15.59
C GLY A 743 35.43 -4.85 16.16
N THR A 744 34.27 -5.31 15.71
CA THR A 744 33.70 -6.58 16.22
C THR A 744 33.66 -7.69 15.18
N ALA A 745 34.11 -7.44 13.94
CA ALA A 745 34.03 -8.42 12.85
C ALA A 745 35.14 -9.49 12.87
N LEU A 746 36.23 -9.30 13.63
CA LEU A 746 37.35 -10.26 13.65
C LEU A 746 36.95 -11.70 14.03
N PRO A 747 36.14 -11.96 15.08
CA PRO A 747 35.68 -13.32 15.39
C PRO A 747 34.91 -14.00 14.25
N ALA A 748 34.05 -13.24 13.53
CA ALA A 748 33.31 -13.77 12.39
C ALA A 748 34.23 -14.12 11.21
N LEU A 749 35.24 -13.28 10.94
CA LEU A 749 36.27 -13.56 9.93
C LEU A 749 37.10 -14.80 10.29
N ILE A 750 37.45 -14.98 11.58
CA ILE A 750 38.14 -16.18 12.08
C ILE A 750 37.28 -17.43 11.89
N GLY A 751 35.99 -17.37 12.23
CA GLY A 751 35.04 -18.47 12.04
C GLY A 751 34.96 -18.89 10.57
N CYS A 752 34.71 -17.92 9.69
CA CYS A 752 34.60 -18.14 8.24
C CYS A 752 35.89 -18.71 7.61
N ALA A 753 37.08 -18.31 8.07
CA ALA A 753 38.34 -18.87 7.55
C ALA A 753 38.62 -20.32 8.00
N ARG A 754 37.99 -20.75 9.10
CA ARG A 754 38.14 -22.10 9.66
C ARG A 754 37.21 -23.13 9.03
N GLU A 755 36.18 -22.69 8.30
CA GLU A 755 35.27 -23.60 7.61
C GLU A 755 35.99 -24.47 6.55
N PRO A 756 35.61 -25.75 6.40
CA PRO A 756 36.26 -26.67 5.46
C PRO A 756 36.25 -26.19 4.00
N GLY A 757 35.20 -25.48 3.57
CA GLY A 757 35.04 -24.93 2.22
C GLY A 757 35.64 -23.53 2.01
N SER A 758 36.26 -22.95 3.04
CA SER A 758 36.74 -21.57 2.99
C SER A 758 37.90 -21.38 2.01
N CYS A 759 37.79 -20.36 1.15
CA CYS A 759 38.83 -19.95 0.21
C CYS A 759 39.88 -19.03 0.86
N ALA A 760 39.65 -18.59 2.09
CA ALA A 760 40.50 -17.65 2.82
C ALA A 760 41.20 -18.31 4.03
N GLN A 761 42.41 -17.86 4.34
CA GLN A 761 43.15 -18.24 5.54
C GLN A 761 43.68 -16.98 6.22
N LEU A 762 43.27 -16.72 7.46
CA LEU A 762 43.83 -15.64 8.26
C LEU A 762 45.24 -16.02 8.74
N VAL A 763 46.24 -15.21 8.37
CA VAL A 763 47.65 -15.45 8.70
C VAL A 763 48.26 -14.40 9.62
N LEU A 764 47.61 -13.26 9.78
CA LEU A 764 48.15 -12.15 10.57
C LEU A 764 47.05 -11.20 11.05
N VAL A 765 47.15 -10.74 12.29
CA VAL A 765 46.37 -9.60 12.80
C VAL A 765 47.33 -8.50 13.26
N ILE A 766 47.19 -7.29 12.72
CA ILE A 766 47.99 -6.13 13.12
C ILE A 766 47.09 -5.14 13.84
N SER A 767 47.52 -4.66 15.00
CA SER A 767 46.88 -3.52 15.66
C SER A 767 47.79 -2.31 15.73
N ASN A 768 47.19 -1.13 15.56
CA ASN A 768 47.88 0.14 15.77
C ASN A 768 47.88 0.62 17.24
N ARG A 769 47.32 -0.20 18.15
CA ARG A 769 47.27 0.06 19.60
C ARG A 769 47.64 -1.20 20.37
N PRO A 770 48.45 -1.10 21.44
CA PRO A 770 48.66 -2.24 22.33
C PRO A 770 47.41 -2.56 23.15
N GLY A 771 47.27 -3.82 23.58
CA GLY A 771 46.28 -4.23 24.59
C GLY A 771 44.83 -4.35 24.13
N VAL A 772 44.54 -4.27 22.82
CA VAL A 772 43.16 -4.40 22.30
C VAL A 772 42.63 -5.85 22.42
N PRO A 773 41.34 -6.07 22.72
CA PRO A 773 40.76 -7.40 22.91
C PRO A 773 40.87 -8.30 21.67
N GLU A 774 40.86 -7.72 20.47
CA GLU A 774 41.00 -8.41 19.18
C GLU A 774 42.33 -9.17 19.07
N LEU A 775 43.43 -8.62 19.62
CA LEU A 775 44.73 -9.31 19.65
C LEU A 775 44.68 -10.57 20.53
N ARG A 776 43.96 -10.50 21.66
CA ARG A 776 43.76 -11.68 22.53
C ARG A 776 42.89 -12.72 21.83
N SER A 777 41.87 -12.30 21.08
CA SER A 777 41.02 -13.18 20.28
C SER A 777 41.81 -13.89 19.17
N ALA A 778 42.63 -13.16 18.43
CA ALA A 778 43.51 -13.71 17.40
C ALA A 778 44.55 -14.70 17.97
N ALA A 779 45.17 -14.36 19.10
CA ALA A 779 46.13 -15.23 19.78
C ALA A 779 45.48 -16.54 20.26
N ARG A 780 44.28 -16.49 20.83
CA ARG A 780 43.48 -17.70 21.18
C ARG A 780 43.12 -18.53 19.95
N ALA A 781 42.96 -17.89 18.81
CA ALA A 781 42.72 -18.56 17.54
C ALA A 781 44.00 -19.11 16.87
N GLY A 782 45.18 -18.94 17.49
CA GLY A 782 46.46 -19.38 16.94
C GLY A 782 46.95 -18.54 15.76
N ILE A 783 46.43 -17.33 15.58
CA ILE A 783 46.82 -16.43 14.48
C ILE A 783 47.90 -15.48 15.00
N PRO A 784 49.06 -15.36 14.31
CA PRO A 784 50.11 -14.41 14.66
C PRO A 784 49.59 -12.97 14.78
N THR A 785 50.06 -12.25 15.79
CA THR A 785 49.67 -10.86 16.05
C THR A 785 50.86 -9.92 16.09
N ARG A 786 50.71 -8.70 15.55
CA ARG A 786 51.73 -7.63 15.63
C ARG A 786 51.10 -6.34 16.14
N VAL A 787 51.84 -5.61 16.96
CA VAL A 787 51.46 -4.26 17.39
C VAL A 787 52.42 -3.27 16.76
N ILE A 788 51.88 -2.32 15.99
CA ILE A 788 52.65 -1.25 15.35
C ILE A 788 52.05 0.07 15.83
N ASP A 789 52.61 0.65 16.89
CA ASP A 789 52.05 1.88 17.44
C ASP A 789 52.34 3.07 16.52
N HIS A 790 51.27 3.58 15.90
CA HIS A 790 51.31 4.74 15.02
C HIS A 790 51.90 6.01 15.67
N LYS A 791 51.95 6.11 17.00
CA LYS A 791 52.55 7.25 17.72
C LYS A 791 54.08 7.29 17.63
N LEU A 792 54.71 6.20 17.21
CA LEU A 792 56.17 6.08 17.13
C LEU A 792 56.75 6.55 15.79
N TYR A 793 55.92 7.06 14.87
CA TYR A 793 56.31 7.44 13.51
C TYR A 793 56.08 8.92 13.25
N GLY A 794 57.01 9.57 12.53
CA GLY A 794 56.96 11.00 12.23
C GLY A 794 55.99 11.33 11.10
N SER A 795 55.67 10.36 10.25
CA SER A 795 54.72 10.53 9.15
C SER A 795 53.83 9.31 8.93
N ARG A 796 52.67 9.54 8.30
CA ARG A 796 51.73 8.47 7.89
C ARG A 796 52.39 7.46 6.93
N SER A 797 53.24 7.95 6.02
CA SER A 797 53.92 7.10 5.05
C SER A 797 54.94 6.16 5.70
N GLU A 798 55.64 6.61 6.75
CA GLU A 798 56.57 5.76 7.52
C GLU A 798 55.84 4.67 8.30
N PHE A 799 54.70 5.02 8.90
CA PHE A 799 53.83 4.09 9.60
C PHE A 799 53.27 3.01 8.65
N ASP A 800 52.66 3.42 7.54
CA ASP A 800 52.09 2.50 6.55
C ASP A 800 53.17 1.65 5.88
N GLY A 801 54.36 2.22 5.65
CA GLY A 801 55.52 1.50 5.14
C GLY A 801 56.01 0.41 6.10
N THR A 802 55.83 0.59 7.41
CA THR A 802 56.14 -0.47 8.38
C THR A 802 55.06 -1.56 8.40
N ILE A 803 53.77 -1.19 8.29
CA ILE A 803 52.69 -2.16 8.11
C ILE A 803 52.95 -3.02 6.86
N ASP A 804 53.28 -2.38 5.75
CA ASP A 804 53.56 -3.03 4.47
C ASP A 804 54.67 -4.09 4.56
N ARG A 805 55.81 -3.77 5.21
CA ARG A 805 56.90 -4.75 5.43
C ARG A 805 56.44 -5.99 6.21
N VAL A 806 55.59 -5.78 7.22
CA VAL A 806 55.05 -6.89 8.02
C VAL A 806 54.04 -7.71 7.20
N LEU A 807 53.22 -7.07 6.35
CA LEU A 807 52.33 -7.79 5.44
C LEU A 807 53.11 -8.65 4.43
N GLU A 808 54.26 -8.16 3.94
CA GLU A 808 55.16 -8.92 3.07
C GLU A 808 55.82 -10.11 3.79
N GLU A 809 56.29 -9.92 5.03
CA GLU A 809 56.88 -10.98 5.88
C GLU A 809 55.94 -12.19 5.98
N PHE A 810 54.64 -11.95 6.11
CA PHE A 810 53.62 -13.00 6.23
C PHE A 810 53.03 -13.47 4.88
N SER A 811 53.56 -12.96 3.76
CA SER A 811 53.07 -13.23 2.40
C SER A 811 51.57 -12.99 2.24
N VAL A 812 51.08 -11.86 2.75
CA VAL A 812 49.65 -11.52 2.71
C VAL A 812 49.21 -11.23 1.28
N GLU A 813 48.04 -11.74 0.91
CA GLU A 813 47.44 -11.61 -0.42
C GLU A 813 46.20 -10.71 -0.41
N LEU A 814 45.51 -10.60 0.74
CA LEU A 814 44.32 -9.77 0.93
C LEU A 814 44.30 -9.14 2.34
N ILE A 815 43.80 -7.91 2.45
CA ILE A 815 43.74 -7.15 3.71
C ILE A 815 42.29 -6.84 4.06
N CYS A 816 41.86 -7.15 5.28
CA CYS A 816 40.56 -6.75 5.82
C CYS A 816 40.75 -5.68 6.91
N LEU A 817 40.07 -4.54 6.75
CA LEU A 817 40.02 -3.50 7.77
C LEU A 817 38.83 -3.77 8.67
N SER A 818 39.05 -4.21 9.92
CA SER A 818 38.00 -4.45 10.89
C SER A 818 38.10 -3.41 12.00
N GLY A 819 37.34 -2.32 11.89
CA GLY A 819 37.41 -1.19 12.81
C GLY A 819 38.80 -0.54 12.88
N PHE A 820 39.52 -0.49 11.76
CA PHE A 820 40.85 0.15 11.67
C PHE A 820 40.70 1.66 11.48
N MET A 821 40.83 2.43 12.55
CA MET A 821 40.50 3.86 12.61
C MET A 821 41.67 4.75 12.18
N ARG A 822 42.32 4.42 11.06
CA ARG A 822 43.43 5.19 10.47
C ARG A 822 43.28 5.32 8.96
N VAL A 823 43.49 6.52 8.45
CA VAL A 823 43.53 6.78 7.01
C VAL A 823 44.87 6.26 6.46
N LEU A 824 44.80 5.39 5.46
CA LEU A 824 45.97 4.85 4.74
C LEU A 824 46.50 5.87 3.72
N SER A 825 47.81 5.89 3.50
CA SER A 825 48.49 6.77 2.55
C SER A 825 48.28 6.33 1.10
N SER A 826 48.33 7.29 0.17
CA SER A 826 48.21 7.03 -1.27
C SER A 826 49.20 5.98 -1.80
N PRO A 827 50.50 5.98 -1.41
CA PRO A 827 51.43 4.93 -1.84
C PRO A 827 50.98 3.52 -1.42
N PHE A 828 50.45 3.38 -0.20
CA PHE A 828 49.94 2.10 0.31
C PHE A 828 48.69 1.63 -0.46
N LEU A 829 47.72 2.53 -0.68
CA LEU A 829 46.49 2.23 -1.42
C LEU A 829 46.76 1.85 -2.88
N ARG A 830 47.75 2.46 -3.53
CA ARG A 830 48.14 2.11 -4.91
C ARG A 830 48.77 0.72 -4.99
N LYS A 831 49.64 0.38 -4.03
CA LYS A 831 50.30 -0.94 -3.97
C LYS A 831 49.30 -2.08 -3.73
N TRP A 832 48.34 -1.86 -2.83
CA TRP A 832 47.33 -2.85 -2.43
C TRP A 832 45.97 -2.66 -3.12
N LYS A 833 45.94 -1.94 -4.25
CA LYS A 833 44.71 -1.66 -5.00
C LYS A 833 43.98 -2.96 -5.37
N GLY A 834 42.69 -3.03 -5.04
CA GLY A 834 41.85 -4.21 -5.27
C GLY A 834 42.10 -5.37 -4.30
N LYS A 835 42.94 -5.18 -3.28
CA LYS A 835 43.26 -6.19 -2.25
C LYS A 835 42.92 -5.75 -0.83
N ILE A 836 42.28 -4.59 -0.65
CA ILE A 836 41.87 -4.09 0.66
C ILE A 836 40.35 -4.06 0.71
N LEU A 837 39.77 -4.73 1.71
CA LEU A 837 38.34 -4.76 2.00
C LEU A 837 38.04 -3.99 3.28
N ASN A 838 36.97 -3.20 3.26
CA ASN A 838 36.45 -2.54 4.44
C ASN A 838 34.93 -2.68 4.50
N ALA A 839 34.39 -2.78 5.71
CA ALA A 839 32.97 -2.64 5.97
C ALA A 839 32.68 -1.20 6.43
N SER A 840 31.67 -0.58 5.82
CA SER A 840 31.19 0.74 6.19
C SER A 840 29.77 0.61 6.75
N PRO A 841 29.44 1.27 7.88
CA PRO A 841 28.11 1.26 8.50
C PRO A 841 27.13 2.18 7.76
N SER A 842 27.16 2.16 6.42
CA SER A 842 26.23 2.90 5.56
C SER A 842 26.03 2.19 4.22
N LEU A 843 24.89 2.47 3.58
CA LEU A 843 24.60 2.10 2.20
C LEU A 843 25.09 3.24 1.28
N PHE A 844 26.12 3.03 0.47
CA PHE A 844 26.65 4.10 -0.41
C PHE A 844 25.62 4.58 -1.45
N PRO A 845 25.51 5.91 -1.66
CA PRO A 845 26.15 6.53 -2.83
C PRO A 845 26.89 7.85 -2.51
N LEU A 846 28.14 8.03 -2.95
CA LEU A 846 28.85 9.30 -2.82
C LEU A 846 28.53 10.22 -4.01
N ILE A 847 27.56 11.11 -3.84
CA ILE A 847 27.62 12.45 -4.45
C ILE A 847 28.34 13.33 -3.40
N LYS A 848 29.40 14.02 -3.82
CA LYS A 848 30.17 14.94 -2.96
C LYS A 848 29.29 16.11 -2.55
N ASP A 849 28.72 16.06 -1.36
CA ASP A 849 28.52 17.21 -0.48
C ASP A 849 28.43 16.71 0.96
N GLY A 850 29.15 17.37 1.86
CA GLY A 850 29.40 16.89 3.22
C GLY A 850 28.14 16.88 4.07
N ASN A 851 27.53 15.71 4.22
CA ASN A 851 26.90 15.20 5.45
C ASN A 851 26.43 13.77 5.18
N ALA A 852 27.07 12.80 5.81
CA ALA A 852 26.79 11.38 5.60
C ALA A 852 25.55 10.94 6.40
N GLN A 853 24.33 11.26 5.95
CA GLN A 853 23.10 10.58 6.41
C GLN A 853 21.99 10.60 5.34
N GLN A 854 21.53 9.39 4.98
CA GLN A 854 20.15 9.01 4.63
C GLN A 854 19.55 9.54 3.31
N GLU A 855 19.35 8.63 2.34
CA GLU A 855 18.33 8.82 1.29
C GLU A 855 16.94 8.42 1.83
N PRO A 856 15.89 9.22 1.60
CA PRO A 856 14.51 8.83 1.90
C PRO A 856 13.90 8.07 0.72
N LEU A 857 13.29 6.91 0.99
CA LEU A 857 12.38 6.22 0.06
C LEU A 857 10.93 6.58 0.40
N GLU A 858 10.03 6.56 -0.58
CA GLU A 858 8.59 6.94 -0.53
C GLU A 858 7.69 6.06 0.36
N SER A 859 8.27 5.31 1.29
CA SER A 859 7.58 4.58 2.35
C SER A 859 8.29 4.94 3.65
N GLY A 860 7.60 5.33 4.71
CA GLY A 860 8.14 5.87 5.98
C GLY A 860 9.17 5.03 6.77
N PHE A 861 9.85 4.08 6.13
CA PHE A 861 11.04 3.37 6.60
C PHE A 861 12.30 4.07 6.10
N LYS A 862 13.18 4.48 7.02
CA LYS A 862 14.55 4.88 6.66
C LYS A 862 15.38 3.61 6.50
N VAL A 863 15.94 3.34 5.33
CA VAL A 863 16.82 2.18 5.15
C VAL A 863 18.26 2.62 5.47
N THR A 864 18.83 2.04 6.53
CA THR A 864 20.28 2.10 6.81
C THR A 864 20.89 0.74 6.45
N GLY A 865 22.19 0.52 6.67
CA GLY A 865 22.77 -0.80 6.42
C GLY A 865 24.28 -0.81 6.34
N CYS A 866 24.83 -1.99 6.10
CA CYS A 866 26.27 -2.19 5.97
C CYS A 866 26.66 -2.37 4.50
N THR A 867 27.73 -1.71 4.05
CA THR A 867 28.36 -1.99 2.75
C THR A 867 29.79 -2.46 2.93
N VAL A 868 30.10 -3.63 2.38
CA VAL A 868 31.47 -4.13 2.25
C VAL A 868 31.98 -3.80 0.85
N HIS A 869 33.14 -3.18 0.76
CA HIS A 869 33.68 -2.63 -0.49
C HIS A 869 35.20 -2.73 -0.58
N PHE A 870 35.73 -2.59 -1.80
CA PHE A 870 37.15 -2.35 -2.01
C PHE A 870 37.53 -0.93 -1.59
N VAL A 871 38.67 -0.78 -0.91
CA VAL A 871 39.21 0.54 -0.53
C VAL A 871 39.99 1.12 -1.71
N LEU A 872 39.64 2.35 -2.11
CA LEU A 872 40.24 3.11 -3.22
C LEU A 872 40.75 4.47 -2.74
N GLU A 873 41.66 5.09 -3.50
CA GLU A 873 42.17 6.45 -3.25
C GLU A 873 41.07 7.51 -3.40
N GLU A 874 40.14 7.30 -4.35
CA GLU A 874 38.90 8.07 -4.47
C GLU A 874 37.70 7.15 -4.23
N PRO A 875 36.84 7.44 -3.24
CA PRO A 875 35.71 6.59 -2.91
C PRO A 875 34.60 6.72 -3.97
N GLY A 876 34.07 5.59 -4.45
CA GLY A 876 33.02 5.55 -5.46
C GLY A 876 32.08 4.36 -5.28
N ALA A 877 30.79 4.55 -5.58
CA ALA A 877 29.73 3.56 -5.36
C ALA A 877 29.93 2.23 -6.13
N GLY A 878 30.78 2.24 -7.17
CA GLY A 878 31.09 1.07 -8.00
C GLY A 878 31.99 0.02 -7.35
N ALA A 879 32.63 0.32 -6.22
CA ALA A 879 33.54 -0.60 -5.53
C ALA A 879 32.86 -1.51 -4.47
N ALA A 880 31.54 -1.45 -4.35
CA ALA A 880 30.77 -2.27 -3.43
C ALA A 880 30.80 -3.75 -3.83
N ILE A 881 30.96 -4.65 -2.86
CA ILE A 881 30.97 -6.10 -3.03
C ILE A 881 29.68 -6.70 -2.47
N ARG A 882 29.29 -6.31 -1.25
CA ARG A 882 28.07 -6.77 -0.59
C ARG A 882 27.41 -5.60 0.13
N ARG A 883 26.09 -5.52 0.05
CA ARG A 883 25.27 -4.57 0.80
C ARG A 883 24.25 -5.35 1.61
N GLU A 884 24.03 -4.92 2.84
CA GLU A 884 23.04 -5.51 3.73
C GLU A 884 22.16 -4.39 4.29
N PRO A 885 21.00 -4.14 3.66
CA PRO A 885 20.07 -3.11 4.10
C PRO A 885 19.33 -3.56 5.36
N LEU A 886 19.05 -2.59 6.23
CA LEU A 886 18.35 -2.74 7.49
C LEU A 886 17.27 -1.65 7.59
N PRO A 887 16.02 -2.02 7.91
CA PRO A 887 14.97 -1.04 8.14
C PRO A 887 15.23 -0.33 9.48
N ALA A 888 15.38 0.98 9.48
CA ALA A 888 15.38 1.82 10.68
C ALA A 888 13.97 2.40 10.87
N GLY A 889 13.33 2.01 11.97
CA GLY A 889 12.01 2.49 12.35
C GLY A 889 12.09 3.77 13.20
N PRO A 890 11.01 4.58 13.26
CA PRO A 890 10.98 5.83 14.04
C PRO A 890 11.07 5.65 15.57
N GLY A 891 11.07 4.41 16.08
CA GLY A 891 11.26 4.07 17.50
C GLY A 891 12.57 3.35 17.84
N ASP A 892 13.48 3.15 16.88
CA ASP A 892 14.77 2.50 17.13
C ASP A 892 15.68 3.44 17.97
N THR A 893 16.19 2.94 19.10
CA THR A 893 17.24 3.64 19.85
C THR A 893 18.59 3.50 19.14
N GLU A 894 19.51 4.46 19.31
CA GLU A 894 20.85 4.38 18.72
C GLU A 894 21.60 3.09 19.09
N ALA A 895 21.36 2.58 20.30
CA ALA A 895 21.91 1.31 20.76
C ALA A 895 21.34 0.11 19.99
N ALA A 896 20.01 0.01 19.86
CA ALA A 896 19.34 -1.09 19.15
C ALA A 896 19.65 -1.09 17.64
N LEU A 897 19.74 0.09 17.03
CA LEU A 897 20.15 0.22 15.64
C LEU A 897 21.63 -0.14 15.45
N GLY A 898 22.49 0.24 16.41
CA GLY A 898 23.90 -0.13 16.46
C GLY A 898 24.12 -1.64 16.52
N GLU A 899 23.40 -2.35 17.38
CA GLU A 899 23.45 -3.83 17.48
C GLU A 899 23.02 -4.51 16.18
N ARG A 900 21.93 -4.07 15.56
CA ARG A 900 21.45 -4.63 14.29
C ARG A 900 22.41 -4.36 13.12
N LEU A 901 23.03 -3.18 13.10
CA LEU A 901 24.05 -2.82 12.11
C LEU A 901 25.33 -3.65 12.28
N GLN A 902 25.71 -3.92 13.53
CA GLN A 902 26.80 -4.79 13.88
C GLN A 902 26.53 -6.24 13.44
N GLU A 903 25.32 -6.75 13.64
CA GLU A 903 24.92 -8.07 13.13
C GLU A 903 24.97 -8.17 11.60
N ALA A 904 24.53 -7.12 10.90
CA ALA A 904 24.65 -7.06 9.45
C ALA A 904 26.11 -7.01 8.98
N GLU A 905 26.98 -6.27 9.67
CA GLU A 905 28.42 -6.29 9.38
C GLU A 905 29.00 -7.71 9.56
N LEU A 906 28.62 -8.40 10.64
CA LEU A 906 29.08 -9.75 10.96
C LEU A 906 28.66 -10.80 9.92
N ARG A 907 27.56 -10.58 9.19
CA ARG A 907 27.11 -11.43 8.07
C ARG A 907 27.74 -11.01 6.74
N ALA A 908 27.73 -9.72 6.42
CA ALA A 908 28.18 -9.22 5.12
C ALA A 908 29.70 -9.37 4.91
N PHE A 909 30.52 -9.09 5.93
CA PHE A 909 31.98 -9.01 5.79
C PHE A 909 32.63 -10.38 5.49
N PRO A 910 32.30 -11.47 6.19
CA PRO A 910 32.84 -12.79 5.87
C PRO A 910 32.43 -13.29 4.48
N LEU A 911 31.19 -13.04 4.05
CA LEU A 911 30.71 -13.42 2.72
C LEU A 911 31.47 -12.68 1.62
N ALA A 912 31.66 -11.37 1.76
CA ALA A 912 32.46 -10.57 0.83
C ALA A 912 33.91 -11.04 0.77
N LEU A 913 34.50 -11.42 1.91
CA LEU A 913 35.83 -12.03 1.96
C LEU A 913 35.90 -13.32 1.12
N GLN A 914 34.92 -14.22 1.24
CA GLN A 914 34.90 -15.46 0.45
C GLN A 914 34.73 -15.21 -1.04
N LEU A 915 33.88 -14.25 -1.43
CA LEU A 915 33.67 -13.89 -2.83
C LEU A 915 34.97 -13.37 -3.49
N VAL A 916 35.74 -12.57 -2.77
CA VAL A 916 37.03 -12.07 -3.27
C VAL A 916 38.11 -13.14 -3.22
N ALA A 917 38.19 -13.92 -2.13
CA ALA A 917 39.19 -14.98 -1.98
C ALA A 917 39.00 -16.15 -2.97
N SER A 918 37.77 -16.46 -3.35
CA SER A 918 37.45 -17.46 -4.39
C SER A 918 37.72 -16.95 -5.82
N GLY A 919 37.94 -15.64 -5.99
CA GLY A 919 38.03 -14.98 -7.28
C GLY A 919 36.68 -14.81 -7.98
N ALA A 920 35.56 -14.99 -7.27
CA ALA A 920 34.21 -14.72 -7.77
C ALA A 920 33.94 -13.21 -7.91
N ALA A 921 34.63 -12.37 -7.13
CA ALA A 921 34.61 -10.92 -7.24
C ALA A 921 36.03 -10.35 -7.29
N TRP A 922 36.28 -9.38 -8.16
CA TRP A 922 37.54 -8.62 -8.19
C TRP A 922 37.31 -7.16 -8.57
N LEU A 923 38.29 -6.30 -8.31
CA LEU A 923 38.24 -4.92 -8.75
C LEU A 923 38.72 -4.79 -10.21
N GLY A 924 37.84 -4.36 -11.11
CA GLY A 924 38.16 -4.10 -12.51
C GLY A 924 38.94 -2.81 -12.75
N ALA A 925 39.48 -2.64 -13.96
CA ALA A 925 40.34 -1.52 -14.35
C ALA A 925 39.71 -0.13 -14.12
N HIS A 926 38.38 -0.02 -14.23
CA HIS A 926 37.61 1.21 -14.03
C HIS A 926 37.21 1.48 -12.56
N GLY A 927 37.78 0.76 -11.59
CA GLY A 927 37.46 0.94 -10.17
C GLY A 927 36.07 0.43 -9.78
N ARG A 928 35.50 -0.48 -10.58
CA ARG A 928 34.22 -1.15 -10.32
C ARG A 928 34.42 -2.62 -9.98
N THR A 929 33.58 -3.16 -9.09
CA THR A 929 33.56 -4.59 -8.79
C THR A 929 33.09 -5.37 -10.03
N CYS A 930 33.92 -6.30 -10.47
CA CYS A 930 33.64 -7.25 -11.54
C CYS A 930 33.40 -8.64 -10.94
N TRP A 931 32.56 -9.43 -11.60
CA TRP A 931 32.12 -10.72 -11.12
C TRP A 931 32.49 -11.81 -12.11
N ARG A 932 32.89 -12.97 -11.60
CA ARG A 932 33.22 -14.13 -12.44
C ARG A 932 31.89 -14.74 -12.88
N ARG A 933 31.67 -14.73 -14.20
CA ARG A 933 30.49 -15.33 -14.85
C ARG A 933 30.33 -16.79 -14.45
#